data_AF-A0AAE9SCD3-F1
#
_entry.id   AF-A0AAE9SCD3-F1
#
_cell.length_a   1.000
_cell.length_b   1.000
_cell.length_c   1.000
_cell.angle_alpha   90.00
_cell.angle_beta   90.00
_cell.angle_gamma   90.00
#
_symmetry.space_group_name_H-M   'P 1'
#
loop_
_entity.id
_entity.type
_entity.pdbx_description
1 polymer ?
#
loop_
_entity_poly.entity_id
_entity_poly.type
_entity_poly.pdbx_seq_one_letter_code
_entity_poly.pdbx_strand_id
1 'polypeptide(L)'
;MSIGQNISRAILQWPISGLVNHKSLPENPITELNLDPARPIVYALKTSSITDLMTLQQCCEDLGLPGPFTPLELGDQLLPRYVCLDRPPPLFGKRNKPLPFLQEFHQLLDLHKQDPALDIQVVPVTLFWGRAPGREGEEASGWNIISSLAPNRLKKAMIVILKGRENLVRFSPPLSLRHMADKHGTDEAIAHKLARVARTHFSRQQLAATGPKLPNRNLLFKQLLDSSVIQQAIEEEAQREGISLEKAQKRAHGYMDEIAANFSFRLIRLGETFLGWLWNKLYRGLSVNGAERVRQLAQEGHEIVYVPCHRSHMDYLLLSYVIYHQGMVPPHIAAGINLNFWPAGPIFRHGGAFFIRRTFKGNPLYSTVFREYLNLLFAKGYSVEFFTEGGRSRTGRLLPPKTGMLAMTLQAMMRGLDRPVTLVPVYLGYEHVMEVNTYHNELKGSRKEKESFLQVLGILRKLRNYGRGFVNFGEPLTLNNYLGEHVPHWKESIGKEERPEWMAPTVNRLAELLMTRINDAAAVNGLTLSALALLAAERHALTRDELQAQLNTYLYLLKQVPYSPQSTLPDEDARTLLDQAMELNKFEVSEDKLGQIISLDRYQAILLTYYRNNILHLFAMPSLVATLIDRCEGISRSEIVARCVDIYPLLKTELFLRYEEEELPELIDALLGELQRQQLIEARDGGYWVNPGNQMRLLLLAESIQETLQRYAIVLTRVLAQPYIEAEQLEADGLMMAERLGTLHGINAPEFFDQKLFSTLIHSLRSEGYLDTGCKPDLGRFQALADNIVPLLSTRIRRTIEAGNRP
;
A
#
# COMPACT_ATOMS: atom_id res chain seq x y z
N MET A 1 -37.26 6.67 28.15
CA MET A 1 -37.53 7.46 26.92
C MET A 1 -38.82 8.26 27.11
N SER A 2 -38.98 9.41 26.45
CA SER A 2 -40.26 10.15 26.50
C SER A 2 -41.28 9.55 25.52
N ILE A 3 -42.59 9.67 25.82
CA ILE A 3 -43.69 9.15 24.98
C ILE A 3 -43.57 9.62 23.52
N GLY A 4 -43.15 10.86 23.30
CA GLY A 4 -42.95 11.43 21.95
C GLY A 4 -41.82 10.76 21.16
N GLN A 5 -40.77 10.25 21.82
CA GLN A 5 -39.71 9.52 21.13
C GLN A 5 -40.18 8.14 20.67
N ASN A 6 -40.98 7.44 21.48
CA ASN A 6 -41.55 6.13 21.12
C ASN A 6 -42.51 6.23 19.92
N ILE A 7 -43.36 7.26 19.89
CA ILE A 7 -44.24 7.53 18.74
C ILE A 7 -43.41 7.87 17.49
N SER A 8 -42.38 8.73 17.61
CA SER A 8 -41.52 9.07 16.47
C SER A 8 -40.75 7.86 15.92
N ARG A 9 -40.33 6.93 16.79
CA ARG A 9 -39.67 5.68 16.41
C ARG A 9 -40.61 4.78 15.61
N ALA A 10 -41.81 4.55 16.11
CA ALA A 10 -42.81 3.71 15.43
C ALA A 10 -43.18 4.27 14.04
N ILE A 11 -43.31 5.59 13.92
CA ILE A 11 -43.64 6.25 12.64
C ILE A 11 -42.47 6.22 11.66
N LEU A 12 -41.23 6.38 12.14
CA LEU A 12 -40.04 6.49 11.28
C LEU A 12 -39.39 5.14 10.95
N GLN A 13 -39.78 4.04 11.60
CA GLN A 13 -39.15 2.73 11.42
C GLN A 13 -39.23 2.22 9.98
N TRP A 14 -40.42 2.25 9.39
CA TRP A 14 -40.66 1.80 8.01
C TRP A 14 -40.00 2.67 6.93
N PRO A 15 -40.09 4.03 6.97
CA PRO A 15 -39.39 4.85 5.99
C PRO A 15 -37.87 4.77 6.15
N ILE A 16 -37.32 4.67 7.37
CA ILE A 16 -35.88 4.54 7.57
C ILE A 16 -35.36 3.22 7.02
N SER A 17 -36.05 2.09 7.23
CA SER A 17 -35.62 0.79 6.71
C SER A 17 -35.55 0.72 5.17
N GLY A 18 -36.33 1.54 4.45
CA GLY A 18 -36.27 1.59 2.97
C GLY A 18 -35.31 2.66 2.40
N LEU A 19 -35.08 3.73 3.17
CA LEU A 19 -34.30 4.90 2.75
C LEU A 19 -32.85 4.86 3.22
N VAL A 20 -32.54 4.09 4.26
CA VAL A 20 -31.22 4.08 4.89
C VAL A 20 -30.56 2.72 4.73
N ASN A 21 -29.33 2.73 4.20
CA ASN A 21 -28.40 1.62 4.32
C ASN A 21 -27.34 2.03 5.34
N HIS A 22 -26.86 1.10 6.15
CA HIS A 22 -25.75 1.34 7.06
C HIS A 22 -24.58 0.44 6.69
N LYS A 23 -23.39 1.02 6.59
CA LYS A 23 -22.13 0.27 6.58
C LYS A 23 -21.37 0.59 7.86
N SER A 24 -20.94 -0.44 8.59
CA SER A 24 -20.05 -0.26 9.74
C SER A 24 -18.62 0.01 9.29
N LEU A 25 -17.92 0.87 10.03
CA LEU A 25 -16.48 1.05 9.95
C LEU A 25 -15.90 1.14 11.38
N PRO A 26 -14.99 0.25 11.80
CA PRO A 26 -14.55 -0.96 11.09
C PRO A 26 -15.67 -1.96 10.78
N GLU A 27 -15.40 -2.92 9.90
CA GLU A 27 -16.38 -3.96 9.53
C GLU A 27 -16.64 -4.90 10.72
N ASN A 28 -15.63 -5.17 11.56
CA ASN A 28 -15.79 -5.87 12.82
C ASN A 28 -15.21 -5.06 14.00
N PRO A 29 -16.01 -4.18 14.63
CA PRO A 29 -15.54 -3.35 15.73
C PRO A 29 -15.25 -4.13 17.02
N ILE A 30 -15.81 -5.33 17.20
CA ILE A 30 -15.54 -6.14 18.40
C ILE A 30 -14.06 -6.53 18.43
N THR A 31 -13.58 -7.09 17.32
CA THR A 31 -12.18 -7.52 17.20
C THR A 31 -11.25 -6.35 16.93
N GLU A 32 -11.58 -5.43 16.01
CA GLU A 32 -10.66 -4.35 15.61
C GLU A 32 -10.49 -3.27 16.69
N LEU A 33 -11.50 -3.04 17.55
CA LEU A 33 -11.44 -2.02 18.60
C LEU A 33 -11.30 -2.61 20.02
N ASN A 34 -11.14 -3.94 20.13
CA ASN A 34 -11.13 -4.67 21.40
C ASN A 34 -12.33 -4.31 22.29
N LEU A 35 -13.52 -4.21 21.71
CA LEU A 35 -14.75 -3.97 22.47
C LEU A 35 -15.15 -5.25 23.20
N ASP A 36 -15.42 -5.14 24.49
CA ASP A 36 -15.91 -6.25 25.29
C ASP A 36 -17.45 -6.19 25.42
N PRO A 37 -18.23 -7.06 24.75
CA PRO A 37 -19.68 -7.04 24.85
C PRO A 37 -20.21 -7.40 26.25
N ALA A 38 -19.41 -8.05 27.11
CA ALA A 38 -19.81 -8.41 28.47
C ALA A 38 -19.80 -7.19 29.42
N ARG A 39 -19.06 -6.14 29.08
CA ARG A 39 -19.01 -4.90 29.84
C ARG A 39 -20.13 -3.92 29.42
N PRO A 40 -20.58 -3.04 30.33
CA PRO A 40 -21.49 -1.94 30.00
C PRO A 40 -20.96 -1.07 28.85
N ILE A 41 -21.76 -0.87 27.79
CA ILE A 41 -21.42 -0.03 26.63
C ILE A 41 -22.38 1.16 26.55
N VAL A 42 -21.82 2.36 26.36
CA VAL A 42 -22.54 3.62 26.11
C VAL A 42 -21.99 4.29 24.84
N TYR A 43 -22.85 4.60 23.89
CA TYR A 43 -22.46 5.27 22.64
C TYR A 43 -22.45 6.79 22.78
N ALA A 44 -21.32 7.43 22.51
CA ALA A 44 -21.22 8.88 22.46
C ALA A 44 -21.44 9.37 21.03
N LEU A 45 -22.42 10.24 20.82
CA LEU A 45 -22.74 10.84 19.52
C LEU A 45 -22.55 12.37 19.55
N LYS A 46 -22.25 12.95 18.39
CA LYS A 46 -22.14 14.40 18.24
C LYS A 46 -23.47 15.13 18.45
N THR A 47 -24.56 14.63 17.87
CA THR A 47 -25.87 15.30 17.91
C THR A 47 -27.00 14.33 18.25
N SER A 48 -27.97 14.80 19.03
CA SER A 48 -29.19 14.03 19.33
C SER A 48 -30.15 14.01 18.14
N SER A 49 -30.07 12.95 17.34
CA SER A 49 -30.94 12.72 16.18
C SER A 49 -31.58 11.34 16.24
N ILE A 50 -32.91 11.26 16.16
CA ILE A 50 -33.63 9.98 16.19
C ILE A 50 -33.25 9.09 15.02
N THR A 51 -33.02 9.67 13.83
CA THR A 51 -32.57 8.92 12.65
C THR A 51 -31.19 8.32 12.89
N ASP A 52 -30.32 9.02 13.63
CA ASP A 52 -28.95 8.57 13.85
C ASP A 52 -28.94 7.43 14.86
N LEU A 53 -29.75 7.52 15.91
CA LEU A 53 -29.95 6.44 16.88
C LEU A 53 -30.62 5.22 16.25
N MET A 54 -31.55 5.40 15.30
CA MET A 54 -32.19 4.28 14.60
C MET A 54 -31.24 3.56 13.63
N THR A 55 -30.42 4.31 12.89
CA THR A 55 -29.36 3.69 12.07
C THR A 55 -28.32 2.99 12.96
N LEU A 56 -27.93 3.61 14.07
CA LEU A 56 -27.02 2.98 15.02
C LEU A 56 -27.62 1.69 15.59
N GLN A 57 -28.91 1.66 15.90
CA GLN A 57 -29.60 0.45 16.33
C GLN A 57 -29.50 -0.68 15.31
N GLN A 58 -29.82 -0.43 14.05
CA GLN A 58 -29.70 -1.44 12.99
C GLN A 58 -28.26 -1.93 12.84
N CYS A 59 -27.29 -1.02 12.90
CA CYS A 59 -25.88 -1.37 12.85
C CYS A 59 -25.42 -2.20 14.05
N CYS A 60 -25.88 -1.88 15.26
CA CYS A 60 -25.57 -2.66 16.46
C CYS A 60 -26.17 -4.06 16.40
N GLU A 61 -27.41 -4.20 15.91
CA GLU A 61 -28.08 -5.49 15.73
C GLU A 61 -27.30 -6.40 14.78
N ASP A 62 -26.86 -5.89 13.63
CA ASP A 62 -26.07 -6.65 12.65
C ASP A 62 -24.68 -7.08 13.19
N LEU A 63 -24.12 -6.30 14.12
CA LEU A 63 -22.80 -6.54 14.71
C LEU A 63 -22.87 -7.34 16.03
N GLY A 64 -24.06 -7.72 16.49
CA GLY A 64 -24.25 -8.39 17.78
C GLY A 64 -23.95 -7.52 19.00
N LEU A 65 -24.00 -6.18 18.86
CA LEU A 65 -23.79 -5.21 19.93
C LEU A 65 -25.13 -4.77 20.57
N PRO A 66 -25.15 -4.40 21.86
CA PRO A 66 -26.37 -3.93 22.51
C PRO A 66 -26.82 -2.59 21.90
N GLY A 67 -28.02 -2.54 21.31
CA GLY A 67 -28.50 -1.33 20.64
C GLY A 67 -28.71 -0.11 21.57
N PRO A 68 -28.65 1.13 21.04
CA PRO A 68 -28.81 2.36 21.81
C PRO A 68 -30.16 2.49 22.53
N PHE A 69 -31.20 1.79 22.06
CA PHE A 69 -32.53 1.80 22.70
C PHE A 69 -32.73 0.68 23.73
N THR A 70 -31.79 -0.27 23.81
CA THR A 70 -31.80 -1.29 24.86
C THR A 70 -31.43 -0.60 26.19
N PRO A 71 -32.21 -0.77 27.27
CA PRO A 71 -31.86 -0.15 28.54
C PRO A 71 -30.48 -0.63 29.04
N LEU A 72 -29.77 0.27 29.69
CA LEU A 72 -28.57 -0.03 30.46
C LEU A 72 -28.96 -0.17 31.93
N GLU A 73 -28.93 -1.40 32.43
CA GLU A 73 -29.19 -1.73 33.83
C GLU A 73 -27.88 -1.63 34.62
N LEU A 74 -27.80 -0.67 35.53
CA LEU A 74 -26.66 -0.48 36.44
C LEU A 74 -27.20 -0.34 37.86
N GLY A 75 -27.13 -1.42 38.64
CA GLY A 75 -27.82 -1.50 39.93
C GLY A 75 -29.33 -1.31 39.75
N ASP A 76 -29.92 -0.40 40.53
CA ASP A 76 -31.35 -0.08 40.45
C ASP A 76 -31.70 1.00 39.39
N GLN A 77 -30.71 1.48 38.61
CA GLN A 77 -30.92 2.52 37.61
C GLN A 77 -31.05 1.96 36.19
N LEU A 78 -32.04 2.47 35.46
CA LEU A 78 -32.24 2.24 34.03
C LEU A 78 -31.82 3.48 33.23
N LEU A 79 -30.69 3.39 32.54
CA LEU A 79 -30.12 4.48 31.75
C LEU A 79 -30.18 4.22 30.25
N PRO A 80 -30.19 5.27 29.40
CA PRO A 80 -29.99 5.10 27.97
C PRO A 80 -28.54 4.65 27.66
N ARG A 81 -28.36 3.80 26.65
CA ARG A 81 -27.04 3.39 26.13
C ARG A 81 -26.38 4.43 25.23
N TYR A 82 -26.75 5.70 25.34
CA TYR A 82 -26.16 6.75 24.53
C TYR A 82 -26.08 8.10 25.26
N VAL A 83 -25.10 8.91 24.87
CA VAL A 83 -24.94 10.31 25.28
C VAL A 83 -24.71 11.19 24.05
N CYS A 84 -25.21 12.42 24.07
CA CYS A 84 -25.13 13.32 22.91
C CYS A 84 -24.49 14.67 23.26
N LEU A 85 -23.39 15.03 22.58
CA LEU A 85 -22.65 16.27 22.81
C LEU A 85 -23.51 17.53 22.62
N ASP A 86 -24.26 17.59 21.52
CA ASP A 86 -25.06 18.75 21.14
C ASP A 86 -26.53 18.38 20.81
N ARG A 87 -27.42 19.38 20.91
CA ARG A 87 -28.80 19.29 20.42
C ARG A 87 -28.92 19.91 19.03
N PRO A 88 -29.71 19.35 18.10
CA PRO A 88 -30.00 20.02 16.84
C PRO A 88 -30.61 21.41 17.11
N PRO A 89 -30.27 22.44 16.31
CA PRO A 89 -30.85 23.77 16.47
C PRO A 89 -32.38 23.69 16.28
N PRO A 90 -33.15 24.46 17.08
CA PRO A 90 -34.61 24.48 16.94
C PRO A 90 -35.01 25.03 15.56
N LEU A 91 -36.19 24.66 15.07
CA LEU A 91 -36.72 25.19 13.81
C LEU A 91 -37.02 26.70 13.90
N PHE A 92 -37.40 27.17 15.09
CA PHE A 92 -37.64 28.57 15.43
C PHE A 92 -37.14 28.84 16.85
N GLY A 93 -36.55 30.02 17.11
CA GLY A 93 -36.12 30.47 18.45
C GLY A 93 -34.62 30.31 18.79
N LYS A 94 -34.20 30.83 19.96
CA LYS A 94 -32.80 30.81 20.45
C LYS A 94 -32.45 29.54 21.24
N ARG A 95 -31.19 29.13 21.19
CA ARG A 95 -30.62 27.93 21.84
C ARG A 95 -30.34 28.22 23.34
N ASN A 96 -31.34 28.05 24.21
CA ASN A 96 -31.24 28.49 25.62
C ASN A 96 -31.18 27.36 26.69
N LYS A 97 -31.01 26.09 26.32
CA LYS A 97 -30.93 24.98 27.31
C LYS A 97 -29.49 24.47 27.50
N PRO A 98 -29.09 24.09 28.72
CA PRO A 98 -27.79 23.47 28.98
C PRO A 98 -27.59 22.20 28.15
N LEU A 99 -26.32 21.90 27.86
CA LEU A 99 -25.91 20.76 27.02
C LEU A 99 -26.23 19.44 27.75
N PRO A 100 -27.00 18.51 27.14
CA PRO A 100 -27.39 17.24 27.78
C PRO A 100 -26.19 16.38 28.19
N PHE A 101 -25.14 16.40 27.36
CA PHE A 101 -23.92 15.63 27.55
C PHE A 101 -23.33 15.76 28.93
N LEU A 102 -23.26 16.96 29.49
CA LEU A 102 -22.63 17.18 30.80
C LEU A 102 -23.41 16.46 31.89
N GLN A 103 -24.74 16.62 31.91
CA GLN A 103 -25.60 15.98 32.90
C GLN A 103 -25.64 14.44 32.75
N GLU A 104 -25.78 13.95 31.52
CA GLU A 104 -25.80 12.50 31.22
C GLU A 104 -24.45 11.85 31.57
N PHE A 105 -23.34 12.52 31.25
CA PHE A 105 -22.00 12.01 31.56
C PHE A 105 -21.67 12.08 33.05
N HIS A 106 -22.14 13.12 33.75
CA HIS A 106 -22.05 13.21 35.21
C HIS A 106 -22.72 12.04 35.90
N GLN A 107 -23.92 11.68 35.46
CA GLN A 107 -24.65 10.55 36.03
C GLN A 107 -23.86 9.23 35.89
N LEU A 108 -23.17 9.02 34.76
CA LEU A 108 -22.31 7.85 34.57
C LEU A 108 -21.08 7.88 35.50
N LEU A 109 -20.43 9.03 35.66
CA LEU A 109 -19.30 9.19 36.59
C LEU A 109 -19.71 8.96 38.05
N ASP A 110 -20.88 9.44 38.45
CA ASP A 110 -21.39 9.25 39.81
C ASP A 110 -21.73 7.79 40.10
N LEU A 111 -22.20 7.03 39.11
CA LEU A 111 -22.38 5.58 39.25
C LEU A 111 -21.04 4.85 39.47
N HIS A 112 -19.99 5.27 38.77
CA HIS A 112 -18.65 4.73 39.00
C HIS A 112 -18.09 5.08 40.39
N LYS A 113 -18.41 6.27 40.95
CA LYS A 113 -18.07 6.58 42.35
C LYS A 113 -18.71 5.61 43.34
N GLN A 114 -19.93 5.17 43.05
CA GLN A 114 -20.70 4.27 43.92
C GLN A 114 -20.19 2.83 43.81
N ASP A 115 -19.74 2.41 42.62
CA ASP A 115 -19.11 1.11 42.39
C ASP A 115 -17.75 1.27 41.66
N PRO A 116 -16.62 1.28 42.39
CA PRO A 116 -15.29 1.41 41.80
C PRO A 116 -14.89 0.26 40.85
N ALA A 117 -15.58 -0.89 40.89
CA ALA A 117 -15.35 -1.99 39.96
C ALA A 117 -16.06 -1.78 38.60
N LEU A 118 -17.05 -0.89 38.54
CA LEU A 118 -17.83 -0.62 37.35
C LEU A 118 -17.00 0.10 36.29
N ASP A 119 -16.71 -0.56 35.16
CA ASP A 119 -15.98 0.06 34.05
C ASP A 119 -16.80 0.12 32.75
N ILE A 120 -17.47 1.26 32.55
CA ILE A 120 -18.29 1.52 31.36
C ILE A 120 -17.40 1.85 30.15
N GLN A 121 -17.65 1.20 29.01
CA GLN A 121 -17.03 1.52 27.72
C GLN A 121 -17.82 2.61 27.01
N VAL A 122 -17.27 3.82 26.96
CA VAL A 122 -17.84 4.93 26.20
C VAL A 122 -17.30 4.86 24.77
N VAL A 123 -18.15 4.51 23.81
CA VAL A 123 -17.76 4.29 22.40
C VAL A 123 -18.17 5.50 21.56
N PRO A 124 -17.23 6.31 21.05
CA PRO A 124 -17.58 7.42 20.15
C PRO A 124 -18.05 6.88 18.79
N VAL A 125 -19.27 7.27 18.39
CA VAL A 125 -19.89 6.86 17.12
C VAL A 125 -20.20 8.08 16.26
N THR A 126 -19.72 8.05 15.02
CA THR A 126 -19.94 9.09 14.02
C THR A 126 -20.75 8.53 12.86
N LEU A 127 -21.85 9.20 12.51
CA LEU A 127 -22.66 8.85 11.35
C LEU A 127 -22.44 9.85 10.22
N PHE A 128 -21.95 9.37 9.10
CA PHE A 128 -21.70 10.17 7.91
C PHE A 128 -22.86 10.02 6.92
N TRP A 129 -23.72 11.03 6.87
CA TRP A 129 -24.83 11.08 5.91
C TRP A 129 -24.36 11.69 4.59
N GLY A 130 -23.64 10.89 3.80
CA GLY A 130 -22.86 11.37 2.66
C GLY A 130 -21.53 12.00 3.10
N ARG A 131 -20.57 12.06 2.16
CA ARG A 131 -19.18 12.47 2.43
C ARG A 131 -18.66 13.59 1.51
N ALA A 132 -19.55 14.43 0.99
CA ALA A 132 -19.17 15.48 0.04
C ALA A 132 -18.41 16.64 0.74
N PRO A 133 -17.17 16.98 0.33
CA PRO A 133 -16.39 18.08 0.91
C PRO A 133 -16.97 19.49 0.76
N GLY A 134 -17.91 19.70 -0.18
CA GLY A 134 -18.31 21.04 -0.64
C GLY A 134 -17.26 21.68 -1.58
N ARG A 135 -17.52 22.91 -2.03
CA ARG A 135 -16.64 23.68 -2.95
C ARG A 135 -16.32 25.06 -2.40
N GLU A 136 -15.10 25.53 -2.67
CA GLU A 136 -14.68 26.90 -2.35
C GLU A 136 -15.51 27.94 -3.14
N GLY A 137 -15.94 29.02 -2.47
CA GLY A 137 -16.72 30.11 -3.06
C GLY A 137 -18.25 29.87 -3.18
N GLU A 138 -18.74 28.66 -2.93
CA GLU A 138 -20.18 28.32 -3.01
C GLU A 138 -20.91 28.45 -1.64
N GLU A 139 -20.49 29.38 -0.78
CA GLU A 139 -21.01 29.48 0.60
C GLU A 139 -22.47 29.96 0.68
N ALA A 140 -22.98 30.61 -0.37
CA ALA A 140 -24.30 31.26 -0.39
C ALA A 140 -25.44 30.45 -1.04
N SER A 141 -25.16 29.25 -1.56
CA SER A 141 -26.20 28.39 -2.14
C SER A 141 -26.93 27.62 -1.03
N GLY A 142 -28.22 27.90 -0.84
CA GLY A 142 -29.10 27.20 0.13
C GLY A 142 -29.23 25.69 -0.07
N TRP A 143 -28.59 25.14 -1.11
CA TRP A 143 -28.48 23.72 -1.43
C TRP A 143 -27.25 23.03 -0.84
N ASN A 144 -26.37 23.75 -0.13
CA ASN A 144 -25.34 23.16 0.74
C ASN A 144 -25.97 22.58 2.02
N ILE A 145 -26.83 21.58 1.84
CA ILE A 145 -27.58 20.91 2.91
C ILE A 145 -26.63 20.13 3.86
N ILE A 146 -25.39 19.83 3.42
CA ILE A 146 -24.44 18.92 4.07
C ILE A 146 -23.43 19.65 4.99
N SER A 147 -23.15 20.94 4.79
CA SER A 147 -22.08 21.64 5.53
C SER A 147 -22.49 22.13 6.93
N SER A 148 -23.77 22.04 7.30
CA SER A 148 -24.20 22.46 8.63
C SER A 148 -23.80 21.41 9.67
N LEU A 149 -22.85 21.77 10.54
CA LEU A 149 -22.31 20.92 11.62
C LEU A 149 -23.38 20.36 12.59
N ALA A 150 -24.60 20.91 12.59
CA ALA A 150 -25.79 20.38 13.25
C ALA A 150 -27.05 20.80 12.46
N PRO A 151 -27.57 19.98 11.54
CA PRO A 151 -28.78 20.32 10.79
C PRO A 151 -30.01 20.34 11.70
N ASN A 152 -30.97 21.22 11.41
CA ASN A 152 -32.29 21.18 12.05
C ASN A 152 -33.07 19.93 11.57
N ARG A 153 -34.21 19.64 12.21
CA ARG A 153 -34.98 18.41 11.93
C ARG A 153 -35.45 18.27 10.47
N LEU A 154 -35.87 19.35 9.82
CA LEU A 154 -36.31 19.33 8.42
C LEU A 154 -35.14 19.10 7.45
N LYS A 155 -34.02 19.80 7.66
CA LYS A 155 -32.79 19.58 6.89
C LYS A 155 -32.30 18.15 7.05
N LYS A 156 -32.35 17.59 8.28
CA LYS A 156 -31.99 16.20 8.54
C LYS A 156 -32.89 15.22 7.77
N ALA A 157 -34.21 15.45 7.73
CA ALA A 157 -35.11 14.62 6.93
C ALA A 157 -34.77 14.64 5.44
N MET A 158 -34.47 15.82 4.86
CA MET A 158 -34.02 15.90 3.46
C MET A 158 -32.67 15.19 3.23
N ILE A 159 -31.73 15.31 4.17
CA ILE A 159 -30.45 14.57 4.11
C ILE A 159 -30.72 13.07 4.05
N VAL A 160 -31.58 12.55 4.92
CA VAL A 160 -31.90 11.11 4.95
C VAL A 160 -32.57 10.66 3.65
N ILE A 161 -33.49 11.45 3.09
CA ILE A 161 -34.15 11.11 1.81
C ILE A 161 -33.15 11.08 0.65
N LEU A 162 -32.27 12.08 0.56
CA LEU A 162 -31.35 12.23 -0.57
C LEU A 162 -30.09 11.35 -0.44
N LYS A 163 -29.66 11.08 0.81
CA LYS A 163 -28.34 10.52 1.16
C LYS A 163 -28.39 9.36 2.14
N GLY A 164 -29.58 8.87 2.53
CA GLY A 164 -29.71 7.79 3.49
C GLY A 164 -29.05 6.48 3.05
N ARG A 165 -29.01 6.21 1.74
CA ARG A 165 -28.30 5.06 1.17
C ARG A 165 -26.78 5.19 1.13
N GLU A 166 -26.24 6.36 1.48
CA GLU A 166 -24.80 6.67 1.54
C GLU A 166 -24.31 6.82 2.99
N ASN A 167 -24.93 6.11 3.94
CA ASN A 167 -24.61 6.26 5.36
C ASN A 167 -23.50 5.28 5.81
N LEU A 168 -22.48 5.85 6.45
CA LEU A 168 -21.38 5.13 7.08
C LEU A 168 -21.43 5.38 8.60
N VAL A 169 -21.52 4.30 9.37
CA VAL A 169 -21.50 4.31 10.83
C VAL A 169 -20.10 3.96 11.30
N ARG A 170 -19.36 4.96 11.81
CA ARG A 170 -17.99 4.77 12.28
C ARG A 170 -17.96 4.62 13.80
N PHE A 171 -17.50 3.46 14.27
CA PHE A 171 -17.13 3.23 15.66
C PHE A 171 -15.68 3.65 15.90
N SER A 172 -15.40 4.23 17.05
CA SER A 172 -14.04 4.65 17.47
C SER A 172 -13.61 3.84 18.69
N PRO A 173 -12.29 3.78 18.99
CA PRO A 173 -11.80 3.08 20.18
C PRO A 173 -12.56 3.48 21.45
N PRO A 174 -12.95 2.51 22.30
CA PRO A 174 -13.70 2.78 23.51
C PRO A 174 -12.84 3.55 24.53
N LEU A 175 -13.47 4.47 25.25
CA LEU A 175 -12.90 5.10 26.43
C LEU A 175 -13.41 4.37 27.68
N SER A 176 -12.49 3.87 28.50
CA SER A 176 -12.82 3.32 29.82
C SER A 176 -13.21 4.45 30.77
N LEU A 177 -14.44 4.39 31.30
CA LEU A 177 -14.93 5.36 32.28
C LEU A 177 -14.12 5.29 33.58
N ARG A 178 -13.74 4.09 34.01
CA ARG A 178 -12.89 3.89 35.19
C ARG A 178 -11.53 4.56 35.01
N HIS A 179 -10.85 4.29 33.89
CA HIS A 179 -9.56 4.93 33.62
C HIS A 179 -9.64 6.46 33.61
N MET A 180 -10.73 7.02 33.09
CA MET A 180 -10.96 8.47 33.10
C MET A 180 -11.19 8.99 34.52
N ALA A 181 -12.01 8.29 35.32
CA ALA A 181 -12.30 8.67 36.69
C ALA A 181 -11.06 8.59 37.61
N ASP A 182 -10.32 7.48 37.54
CA ASP A 182 -9.10 7.25 38.33
C ASP A 182 -8.01 8.27 38.02
N LYS A 183 -7.83 8.64 36.74
CA LYS A 183 -6.72 9.50 36.29
C LYS A 183 -7.01 11.00 36.38
N HIS A 184 -8.27 11.38 36.21
CA HIS A 184 -8.64 12.80 36.10
C HIS A 184 -9.59 13.27 37.19
N GLY A 185 -10.22 12.37 37.96
CA GLY A 185 -11.26 12.67 38.95
C GLY A 185 -12.66 12.51 38.37
N THR A 186 -13.67 13.03 39.05
CA THR A 186 -15.09 12.87 38.68
C THR A 186 -15.92 14.16 38.79
N ASP A 187 -15.25 15.31 38.76
CA ASP A 187 -15.82 16.65 38.92
C ASP A 187 -16.30 17.28 37.60
N GLU A 188 -17.07 18.37 37.69
CA GLU A 188 -17.66 19.09 36.54
C GLU A 188 -16.64 19.60 35.52
N ALA A 189 -15.44 19.95 35.98
CA ALA A 189 -14.33 20.33 35.12
C ALA A 189 -13.93 19.23 34.12
N ILE A 190 -14.08 17.96 34.48
CA ILE A 190 -13.66 16.81 33.67
C ILE A 190 -14.69 16.52 32.61
N ALA A 191 -15.98 16.57 32.95
CA ALA A 191 -17.06 16.46 31.97
C ALA A 191 -16.91 17.53 30.86
N HIS A 192 -16.56 18.77 31.23
CA HIS A 192 -16.24 19.83 30.28
C HIS A 192 -15.02 19.53 29.41
N LYS A 193 -13.93 19.05 30.02
CA LYS A 193 -12.71 18.67 29.29
C LYS A 193 -12.99 17.54 28.29
N LEU A 194 -13.72 16.51 28.71
CA LEU A 194 -14.10 15.38 27.87
C LEU A 194 -15.05 15.79 26.74
N ALA A 195 -16.02 16.66 27.01
CA ALA A 195 -16.88 17.21 25.97
C ALA A 195 -16.06 17.97 24.91
N ARG A 196 -15.03 18.73 25.31
CA ARG A 196 -14.12 19.42 24.40
C ARG A 196 -13.30 18.44 23.57
N VAL A 197 -12.69 17.44 24.19
CA VAL A 197 -11.90 16.40 23.51
C VAL A 197 -12.77 15.64 22.51
N ALA A 198 -13.98 15.23 22.91
CA ALA A 198 -14.92 14.54 22.05
C ALA A 198 -15.35 15.41 20.85
N ARG A 199 -15.60 16.73 21.05
CA ARG A 199 -15.86 17.65 19.93
C ARG A 199 -14.69 17.72 18.95
N THR A 200 -13.47 17.82 19.45
CA THR A 200 -12.27 17.81 18.60
C THR A 200 -12.14 16.49 17.84
N HIS A 201 -12.38 15.35 18.50
CA HIS A 201 -12.43 14.02 17.88
C HIS A 201 -13.43 13.95 16.73
N PHE A 202 -14.70 14.32 16.98
CA PHE A 202 -15.73 14.32 15.93
C PHE A 202 -15.43 15.29 14.79
N SER A 203 -14.81 16.45 15.08
CA SER A 203 -14.40 17.40 14.04
C SER A 203 -13.29 16.85 13.16
N ARG A 204 -12.28 16.19 13.75
CA ARG A 204 -11.18 15.54 13.02
C ARG A 204 -11.68 14.37 12.18
N GLN A 205 -12.57 13.55 12.72
CA GLN A 205 -13.20 12.46 11.97
C GLN A 205 -14.02 12.95 10.78
N GLN A 206 -14.75 14.05 10.94
CA GLN A 206 -15.45 14.69 9.83
C GLN A 206 -14.48 15.13 8.74
N LEU A 207 -13.38 15.81 9.11
CA LEU A 207 -12.37 16.26 8.16
C LEU A 207 -11.68 15.09 7.44
N ALA A 208 -11.35 14.01 8.14
CA ALA A 208 -10.76 12.81 7.54
C ALA A 208 -11.71 12.14 6.52
N ALA A 209 -13.02 12.15 6.79
CA ALA A 209 -14.02 11.51 5.95
C ALA A 209 -14.44 12.34 4.73
N THR A 210 -14.52 13.67 4.87
CA THR A 210 -14.92 14.56 3.77
C THR A 210 -13.75 15.21 3.06
N GLY A 211 -12.58 15.28 3.69
CA GLY A 211 -11.43 16.02 3.20
C GLY A 211 -11.63 17.54 3.25
N PRO A 212 -10.62 18.32 2.82
CA PRO A 212 -10.76 19.75 2.62
C PRO A 212 -11.78 20.07 1.50
N LYS A 213 -12.36 21.28 1.53
CA LYS A 213 -13.29 21.76 0.48
C LYS A 213 -12.60 21.70 -0.87
N LEU A 214 -13.29 21.18 -1.90
CA LEU A 214 -12.70 21.06 -3.23
C LEU A 214 -12.30 22.43 -3.79
N PRO A 215 -11.14 22.52 -4.46
CA PRO A 215 -10.67 23.79 -4.95
C PRO A 215 -11.50 24.18 -6.16
N ASN A 216 -11.90 25.46 -6.22
CA ASN A 216 -12.39 26.00 -7.47
C ASN A 216 -11.17 26.18 -8.40
N ARG A 217 -11.12 25.45 -9.51
CA ARG A 217 -9.97 25.43 -10.44
C ARG A 217 -9.53 26.84 -10.85
N ASN A 218 -10.47 27.76 -11.05
CA ASN A 218 -10.14 29.13 -11.42
C ASN A 218 -9.53 29.91 -10.26
N LEU A 219 -10.02 29.72 -9.02
CA LEU A 219 -9.41 30.32 -7.83
C LEU A 219 -8.02 29.73 -7.58
N LEU A 220 -7.85 28.42 -7.78
CA LEU A 220 -6.58 27.73 -7.68
C LEU A 220 -5.56 28.29 -8.69
N PHE A 221 -5.95 28.48 -9.95
CA PHE A 221 -5.08 29.06 -10.97
C PHE A 221 -4.73 30.51 -10.70
N LYS A 222 -5.69 31.29 -10.22
CA LYS A 222 -5.42 32.67 -9.79
C LYS A 222 -4.39 32.69 -8.66
N GLN A 223 -4.59 31.86 -7.62
CA GLN A 223 -3.64 31.76 -6.50
C GLN A 223 -2.24 31.33 -6.96
N LEU A 224 -2.12 30.43 -7.94
CA LEU A 224 -0.83 30.03 -8.49
C LEU A 224 -0.18 31.15 -9.32
N LEU A 225 -0.94 31.88 -10.13
CA LEU A 225 -0.41 33.02 -10.90
C LEU A 225 -0.02 34.21 -10.01
N ASP A 226 -0.63 34.33 -8.84
CA ASP A 226 -0.29 35.32 -7.82
C ASP A 226 0.96 34.91 -6.99
N SER A 227 1.50 33.69 -7.18
CA SER A 227 2.74 33.24 -6.53
C SER A 227 3.95 33.98 -7.09
N SER A 228 4.74 34.60 -6.20
CA SER A 228 5.98 35.29 -6.57
C SER A 228 6.97 34.38 -7.31
N VAL A 229 7.04 33.11 -6.93
CA VAL A 229 7.92 32.11 -7.56
C VAL A 229 7.51 31.84 -9.00
N ILE A 230 6.20 31.78 -9.28
CA ILE A 230 5.69 31.61 -10.66
C ILE A 230 5.88 32.90 -11.46
N GLN A 231 5.64 34.07 -10.87
CA GLN A 231 5.84 35.36 -11.55
C GLN A 231 7.30 35.53 -11.99
N GLN A 232 8.25 35.24 -11.10
CA GLN A 232 9.67 35.24 -11.43
C GLN A 232 10.00 34.24 -12.55
N ALA A 233 9.49 33.01 -12.48
CA ALA A 233 9.72 32.02 -13.52
C ALA A 233 9.11 32.41 -14.87
N ILE A 234 8.00 33.16 -14.88
CA ILE A 234 7.38 33.73 -16.09
C ILE A 234 8.28 34.81 -16.69
N GLU A 235 8.85 35.70 -15.87
CA GLU A 235 9.78 36.73 -16.31
C GLU A 235 11.07 36.13 -16.88
N GLU A 236 11.65 35.15 -16.19
CA GLU A 236 12.84 34.41 -16.65
C GLU A 236 12.57 33.67 -17.97
N GLU A 237 11.40 33.03 -18.12
CA GLU A 237 10.99 32.40 -19.38
C GLU A 237 10.85 33.43 -20.51
N ALA A 238 10.24 34.58 -20.23
CA ALA A 238 10.05 35.64 -21.21
C ALA A 238 11.39 36.16 -21.74
N GLN A 239 12.35 36.39 -20.85
CA GLN A 239 13.71 36.80 -21.19
C GLN A 239 14.47 35.72 -21.96
N ARG A 240 14.46 34.48 -21.45
CA ARG A 240 15.21 33.35 -22.05
C ARG A 240 14.76 33.02 -23.47
N GLU A 241 13.45 33.08 -23.72
CA GLU A 241 12.85 32.69 -25.00
C GLU A 241 12.57 33.90 -25.93
N GLY A 242 12.86 35.13 -25.49
CA GLY A 242 12.62 36.35 -26.26
C GLY A 242 11.13 36.58 -26.58
N ILE A 243 10.23 36.26 -25.65
CA ILE A 243 8.77 36.41 -25.82
C ILE A 243 8.21 37.48 -24.90
N SER A 244 7.03 38.02 -25.22
CA SER A 244 6.33 38.95 -24.33
C SER A 244 5.92 38.27 -23.02
N LEU A 245 5.86 39.05 -21.93
CA LEU A 245 5.43 38.59 -20.61
C LEU A 245 4.03 37.93 -20.67
N GLU A 246 3.11 38.52 -21.43
CA GLU A 246 1.76 37.97 -21.64
C GLU A 246 1.80 36.57 -22.28
N LYS A 247 2.70 36.35 -23.25
CA LYS A 247 2.85 35.04 -23.90
C LYS A 247 3.45 34.01 -22.94
N ALA A 248 4.40 34.40 -22.09
CA ALA A 248 4.95 33.55 -21.04
C ALA A 248 3.90 33.22 -19.97
N GLN A 249 3.08 34.18 -19.55
CA GLN A 249 1.97 33.96 -18.62
C GLN A 249 0.92 33.02 -19.22
N LYS A 250 0.59 33.16 -20.51
CA LYS A 250 -0.29 32.23 -21.22
C LYS A 250 0.30 30.81 -21.29
N ARG A 251 1.62 30.67 -21.45
CA ARG A 251 2.30 29.36 -21.35
C ARG A 251 2.17 28.76 -19.96
N ALA A 252 2.40 29.57 -18.91
CA ALA A 252 2.24 29.13 -17.52
C ALA A 252 0.80 28.65 -17.25
N HIS A 253 -0.21 29.41 -17.72
CA HIS A 253 -1.61 28.99 -17.63
C HIS A 253 -1.87 27.67 -18.37
N GLY A 254 -1.32 27.51 -19.58
CA GLY A 254 -1.39 26.25 -20.31
C GLY A 254 -0.77 25.07 -19.55
N TYR A 255 0.34 25.29 -18.84
CA TYR A 255 0.94 24.28 -17.95
C TYR A 255 0.05 23.98 -16.75
N MET A 256 -0.56 24.99 -16.12
CA MET A 256 -1.53 24.77 -15.04
C MET A 256 -2.72 23.93 -15.52
N ASP A 257 -3.22 24.20 -16.74
CA ASP A 257 -4.29 23.41 -17.35
C ASP A 257 -3.89 21.97 -17.63
N GLU A 258 -2.68 21.78 -18.15
CA GLU A 258 -2.10 20.47 -18.40
C GLU A 258 -1.95 19.68 -17.10
N ILE A 259 -1.48 20.32 -16.03
CA ILE A 259 -1.13 19.65 -14.77
C ILE A 259 -2.39 19.38 -13.95
N ALA A 260 -3.18 20.40 -13.63
CA ALA A 260 -4.11 20.35 -12.51
C ALA A 260 -5.30 19.39 -12.70
N ALA A 261 -5.65 18.71 -11.61
CA ALA A 261 -6.88 17.93 -11.49
C ALA A 261 -8.15 18.82 -11.56
N ASN A 262 -9.31 18.19 -11.70
CA ASN A 262 -10.62 18.85 -11.59
C ASN A 262 -11.58 17.99 -10.76
N PHE A 263 -11.17 17.68 -9.52
CA PHE A 263 -11.82 16.70 -8.66
C PHE A 263 -13.35 16.90 -8.56
N SER A 264 -14.10 15.81 -8.76
CA SER A 264 -15.57 15.80 -8.74
C SER A 264 -16.09 14.70 -7.85
N PHE A 265 -16.63 15.09 -6.69
CA PHE A 265 -17.25 14.13 -5.77
C PHE A 265 -18.41 13.35 -6.42
N ARG A 266 -19.15 13.96 -7.37
CA ARG A 266 -20.20 13.26 -8.12
C ARG A 266 -19.63 12.10 -8.94
N LEU A 267 -18.48 12.31 -9.58
CA LEU A 267 -17.83 11.24 -10.34
C LEU A 267 -17.29 10.15 -9.41
N ILE A 268 -16.70 10.51 -8.27
CA ILE A 268 -16.25 9.53 -7.27
C ILE A 268 -17.40 8.62 -6.83
N ARG A 269 -18.59 9.18 -6.56
CA ARG A 269 -19.78 8.40 -6.19
C ARG A 269 -20.23 7.45 -7.30
N LEU A 270 -20.36 7.95 -8.53
CA LEU A 270 -20.74 7.11 -9.67
C LEU A 270 -19.69 6.03 -9.95
N GLY A 271 -18.42 6.41 -9.80
CA GLY A 271 -17.25 5.56 -9.91
C GLY A 271 -17.28 4.45 -8.87
N GLU A 272 -17.59 4.72 -7.61
CA GLU A 272 -17.71 3.68 -6.57
C GLU A 272 -18.72 2.61 -6.94
N THR A 273 -19.92 2.98 -7.40
CA THR A 273 -20.94 1.99 -7.74
C THR A 273 -20.52 1.15 -8.95
N PHE A 274 -19.90 1.78 -9.95
CA PHE A 274 -19.35 1.09 -11.11
C PHE A 274 -18.18 0.18 -10.74
N LEU A 275 -17.24 0.67 -9.92
CA LEU A 275 -16.07 -0.07 -9.47
C LEU A 275 -16.46 -1.23 -8.56
N GLY A 276 -17.45 -1.06 -7.67
CA GLY A 276 -18.00 -2.15 -6.87
C GLY A 276 -18.59 -3.27 -7.74
N TRP A 277 -19.37 -2.91 -8.77
CA TRP A 277 -19.82 -3.87 -9.79
C TRP A 277 -18.64 -4.53 -10.52
N LEU A 278 -17.64 -3.74 -10.93
CA LEU A 278 -16.48 -4.22 -11.67
C LEU A 278 -15.68 -5.22 -10.84
N TRP A 279 -15.39 -4.92 -9.58
CA TRP A 279 -14.63 -5.78 -8.67
C TRP A 279 -15.38 -7.06 -8.38
N ASN A 280 -16.67 -7.01 -8.05
CA ASN A 280 -17.49 -8.20 -7.81
C ASN A 280 -17.66 -9.07 -9.07
N LYS A 281 -17.52 -8.49 -10.26
CA LYS A 281 -17.59 -9.23 -11.53
C LYS A 281 -16.27 -9.93 -11.87
N LEU A 282 -15.14 -9.27 -11.57
CA LEU A 282 -13.82 -9.77 -11.94
C LEU A 282 -13.23 -10.66 -10.86
N TYR A 283 -13.26 -10.21 -9.62
CA TYR A 283 -12.61 -10.85 -8.49
C TYR A 283 -13.66 -11.47 -7.56
N ARG A 284 -13.26 -12.55 -6.89
CA ARG A 284 -14.05 -13.21 -5.83
C ARG A 284 -14.10 -12.38 -4.55
N GLY A 285 -13.13 -11.48 -4.37
CA GLY A 285 -13.04 -10.61 -3.22
C GLY A 285 -11.78 -9.73 -3.26
N LEU A 286 -11.77 -8.70 -2.42
CA LEU A 286 -10.61 -7.85 -2.17
C LEU A 286 -10.17 -8.04 -0.72
N SER A 287 -8.92 -8.42 -0.50
CA SER A 287 -8.30 -8.45 0.82
C SER A 287 -7.61 -7.11 1.08
N VAL A 288 -7.95 -6.47 2.20
CA VAL A 288 -7.41 -5.16 2.59
C VAL A 288 -6.79 -5.25 3.97
N ASN A 289 -5.48 -5.08 4.08
CA ASN A 289 -4.75 -5.14 5.35
C ASN A 289 -4.05 -3.82 5.68
N GLY A 290 -3.94 -3.51 6.97
CA GLY A 290 -3.23 -2.32 7.46
C GLY A 290 -4.00 -0.99 7.32
N ALA A 291 -5.25 -1.02 6.86
CA ALA A 291 -6.06 0.19 6.66
C ALA A 291 -6.34 0.99 7.94
N GLU A 292 -6.43 0.33 9.11
CA GLU A 292 -6.67 1.02 10.39
C GLU A 292 -5.61 2.07 10.70
N ARG A 293 -4.34 1.76 10.47
CA ARG A 293 -3.22 2.72 10.68
C ARG A 293 -3.39 3.96 9.82
N VAL A 294 -3.84 3.80 8.58
CA VAL A 294 -4.11 4.92 7.66
C VAL A 294 -5.31 5.74 8.14
N ARG A 295 -6.38 5.09 8.62
CA ARG A 295 -7.55 5.77 9.22
C ARG A 295 -7.15 6.59 10.45
N GLN A 296 -6.23 6.07 11.26
CA GLN A 296 -5.69 6.77 12.42
C GLN A 296 -4.86 8.00 12.00
N LEU A 297 -3.93 7.86 11.06
CA LEU A 297 -3.13 8.99 10.54
C LEU A 297 -4.02 10.11 9.98
N ALA A 298 -5.06 9.74 9.22
CA ALA A 298 -6.00 10.72 8.66
C ALA A 298 -6.77 11.45 9.78
N GLN A 299 -7.12 10.74 10.86
CA GLN A 299 -7.79 11.33 12.02
C GLN A 299 -6.86 12.20 12.86
N GLU A 300 -5.57 11.88 12.94
CA GLU A 300 -4.56 12.69 13.61
C GLU A 300 -4.22 13.98 12.83
N GLY A 301 -4.66 14.06 11.56
CA GLY A 301 -4.51 15.23 10.70
C GLY A 301 -3.20 15.23 9.91
N HIS A 302 -2.62 14.05 9.68
CA HIS A 302 -1.43 13.89 8.86
C HIS A 302 -1.77 14.14 7.38
N GLU A 303 -0.81 14.73 6.67
CA GLU A 303 -0.84 14.79 5.21
C GLU A 303 -0.33 13.47 4.64
N ILE A 304 -1.26 12.66 4.13
CA ILE A 304 -0.96 11.30 3.67
C ILE A 304 -0.55 11.33 2.20
N VAL A 305 0.62 10.76 1.92
CA VAL A 305 1.11 10.47 0.59
C VAL A 305 1.15 8.97 0.40
N TYR A 306 0.29 8.43 -0.46
CA TYR A 306 0.29 7.02 -0.82
C TYR A 306 1.37 6.72 -1.84
N VAL A 307 2.20 5.72 -1.55
CA VAL A 307 3.31 5.27 -2.41
C VAL A 307 3.09 3.80 -2.77
N PRO A 308 2.22 3.51 -3.74
CA PRO A 308 1.97 2.16 -4.20
C PRO A 308 3.06 1.62 -5.13
N CYS A 309 3.22 0.29 -5.15
CA CYS A 309 3.84 -0.38 -6.29
C CYS A 309 2.94 -0.29 -7.54
N HIS A 310 3.53 -0.39 -8.73
CA HIS A 310 2.81 -0.30 -9.99
C HIS A 310 2.89 -1.59 -10.82
N ARG A 311 1.77 -2.31 -10.90
CA ARG A 311 1.66 -3.62 -11.54
C ARG A 311 0.58 -3.69 -12.62
N SER A 312 -0.47 -2.87 -12.54
CA SER A 312 -1.59 -2.87 -13.47
C SER A 312 -2.14 -1.46 -13.73
N HIS A 313 -2.85 -1.25 -14.83
CA HIS A 313 -3.69 -0.06 -15.01
C HIS A 313 -4.86 0.01 -14.03
N MET A 314 -5.15 -1.05 -13.28
CA MET A 314 -6.22 -1.07 -12.27
C MET A 314 -5.79 -0.47 -10.93
N ASP A 315 -4.48 -0.32 -10.69
CA ASP A 315 -3.91 0.02 -9.38
C ASP A 315 -4.51 1.28 -8.75
N TYR A 316 -4.51 2.39 -9.50
CA TYR A 316 -5.04 3.67 -9.02
C TYR A 316 -6.56 3.64 -8.81
N LEU A 317 -7.29 2.83 -9.59
CA LEU A 317 -8.73 2.63 -9.40
C LEU A 317 -9.00 1.79 -8.15
N LEU A 318 -8.22 0.73 -7.94
CA LEU A 318 -8.35 -0.17 -6.80
C LEU A 318 -8.01 0.57 -5.51
N LEU A 319 -6.89 1.28 -5.44
CA LEU A 319 -6.49 2.02 -4.25
C LEU A 319 -7.49 3.13 -3.92
N SER A 320 -7.93 3.92 -4.90
CA SER A 320 -8.96 4.94 -4.71
C SER A 320 -10.29 4.34 -4.20
N TYR A 321 -10.71 3.19 -4.75
CA TYR A 321 -11.89 2.47 -4.30
C TYR A 321 -11.75 2.01 -2.85
N VAL A 322 -10.62 1.38 -2.50
CA VAL A 322 -10.37 0.90 -1.14
C VAL A 322 -10.34 2.07 -0.15
N ILE A 323 -9.61 3.15 -0.43
CA ILE A 323 -9.56 4.34 0.44
C ILE A 323 -10.97 4.91 0.66
N TYR A 324 -11.79 4.99 -0.40
CA TYR A 324 -13.17 5.44 -0.28
C TYR A 324 -14.02 4.50 0.58
N HIS A 325 -13.89 3.18 0.46
CA HIS A 325 -14.61 2.23 1.30
C HIS A 325 -14.08 2.17 2.74
N GLN A 326 -12.84 2.58 2.98
CA GLN A 326 -12.24 2.77 4.30
C GLN A 326 -12.65 4.10 4.96
N GLY A 327 -13.66 4.78 4.42
CA GLY A 327 -14.24 5.97 5.01
C GLY A 327 -13.44 7.25 4.80
N MET A 328 -12.38 7.22 3.97
CA MET A 328 -11.50 8.36 3.70
C MET A 328 -11.75 8.94 2.30
N VAL A 329 -11.16 10.09 2.01
CA VAL A 329 -11.23 10.73 0.68
C VAL A 329 -10.14 10.17 -0.24
N PRO A 330 -10.49 9.79 -1.48
CA PRO A 330 -9.51 9.38 -2.49
C PRO A 330 -8.46 10.47 -2.76
N PRO A 331 -7.20 10.07 -3.00
CA PRO A 331 -6.11 11.01 -3.20
C PRO A 331 -6.15 11.71 -4.55
N HIS A 332 -5.39 12.80 -4.67
CA HIS A 332 -4.98 13.33 -5.96
C HIS A 332 -3.86 12.47 -6.53
N ILE A 333 -4.01 12.01 -7.78
CA ILE A 333 -3.16 10.95 -8.33
C ILE A 333 -2.21 11.55 -9.38
N ALA A 334 -0.91 11.37 -9.19
CA ALA A 334 0.08 11.74 -10.19
C ALA A 334 0.01 10.76 -11.37
N ALA A 335 -0.50 11.22 -12.52
CA ALA A 335 -0.69 10.40 -13.71
C ALA A 335 0.24 10.84 -14.85
N GLY A 336 0.81 9.88 -15.58
CA GLY A 336 1.59 10.20 -16.77
C GLY A 336 0.73 10.89 -17.84
N ILE A 337 1.26 11.94 -18.47
CA ILE A 337 0.53 12.72 -19.50
C ILE A 337 0.04 11.88 -20.69
N ASN A 338 0.63 10.71 -20.93
CA ASN A 338 0.19 9.74 -21.93
C ASN A 338 -1.23 9.19 -21.68
N LEU A 339 -1.77 9.32 -20.47
CA LEU A 339 -3.15 8.95 -20.13
C LEU A 339 -4.16 10.09 -20.38
N ASN A 340 -3.69 11.30 -20.71
CA ASN A 340 -4.56 12.45 -20.95
C ASN A 340 -5.02 12.51 -22.43
N PHE A 341 -5.83 11.55 -22.86
CA PHE A 341 -6.46 11.53 -24.19
C PHE A 341 -7.98 11.57 -24.08
N TRP A 342 -8.67 12.13 -25.06
CA TRP A 342 -10.14 12.14 -25.05
C TRP A 342 -10.69 10.76 -25.39
N PRO A 343 -11.68 10.22 -24.65
CA PRO A 343 -12.43 10.84 -23.54
C PRO A 343 -11.88 10.57 -22.12
N ALA A 344 -10.84 9.74 -21.97
CA ALA A 344 -10.35 9.27 -20.67
C ALA A 344 -9.73 10.38 -19.78
N GLY A 345 -8.96 11.30 -20.37
CA GLY A 345 -8.27 12.38 -19.68
C GLY A 345 -9.20 13.23 -18.80
N PRO A 346 -10.30 13.80 -19.34
CA PRO A 346 -11.30 14.50 -18.54
C PRO A 346 -11.87 13.65 -17.39
N ILE A 347 -12.17 12.37 -17.62
CA ILE A 347 -12.69 11.47 -16.56
C ILE A 347 -11.66 11.33 -15.44
N PHE A 348 -10.39 11.07 -15.78
CA PHE A 348 -9.32 10.94 -14.81
C PHE A 348 -9.08 12.23 -14.03
N ARG A 349 -9.12 13.41 -14.67
CA ARG A 349 -9.02 14.70 -13.94
C ARG A 349 -10.13 14.85 -12.91
N HIS A 350 -11.35 14.45 -13.26
CA HIS A 350 -12.48 14.49 -12.35
C HIS A 350 -12.38 13.44 -11.24
N GLY A 351 -11.66 12.34 -11.48
CA GLY A 351 -11.30 11.35 -10.47
C GLY A 351 -10.14 11.77 -9.55
N GLY A 352 -9.50 12.91 -9.80
CA GLY A 352 -8.38 13.43 -9.00
C GLY A 352 -7.01 13.34 -9.66
N ALA A 353 -6.91 12.85 -10.90
CA ALA A 353 -5.63 12.78 -11.60
C ALA A 353 -5.11 14.17 -11.97
N PHE A 354 -3.85 14.44 -11.61
CA PHE A 354 -3.06 15.55 -12.13
C PHE A 354 -1.92 14.99 -12.98
N PHE A 355 -1.61 15.63 -14.11
CA PHE A 355 -0.72 15.04 -15.10
C PHE A 355 0.72 15.54 -14.99
N ILE A 356 1.65 14.59 -15.14
CA ILE A 356 3.08 14.81 -15.10
C ILE A 356 3.72 14.35 -16.43
N ARG A 357 4.67 15.16 -16.94
CA ARG A 357 5.52 14.79 -18.08
C ARG A 357 6.60 13.80 -17.65
N ARG A 358 7.08 12.98 -18.60
CA ARG A 358 8.17 12.02 -18.36
C ARG A 358 9.51 12.67 -18.03
N THR A 359 9.76 13.88 -18.56
CA THR A 359 10.97 14.66 -18.30
C THR A 359 10.63 16.13 -18.16
N PHE A 360 11.34 16.80 -17.24
CA PHE A 360 11.24 18.24 -16.98
C PHE A 360 12.44 18.99 -17.58
N LYS A 361 13.40 18.26 -18.14
CA LYS A 361 14.68 18.80 -18.63
C LYS A 361 14.42 19.85 -19.71
N GLY A 362 15.05 21.01 -19.57
CA GLY A 362 14.94 22.12 -20.51
C GLY A 362 13.65 22.93 -20.41
N ASN A 363 12.82 22.72 -19.39
CA ASN A 363 11.62 23.55 -19.17
C ASN A 363 11.47 23.99 -17.70
N PRO A 364 12.23 25.02 -17.26
CA PRO A 364 12.16 25.55 -15.90
C PRO A 364 10.77 26.04 -15.50
N LEU A 365 10.07 26.75 -16.40
CA LEU A 365 8.72 27.27 -16.12
C LEU A 365 7.74 26.14 -15.79
N TYR A 366 7.72 25.06 -16.57
CA TYR A 366 6.88 23.88 -16.27
C TYR A 366 7.25 23.27 -14.92
N SER A 367 8.54 23.10 -14.64
CA SER A 367 9.01 22.54 -13.36
C SER A 367 8.53 23.39 -12.17
N THR A 368 8.60 24.71 -12.29
CA THR A 368 8.14 25.64 -11.25
C THR A 368 6.63 25.55 -11.07
N VAL A 369 5.84 25.62 -12.15
CA VAL A 369 4.37 25.50 -12.08
C VAL A 369 3.94 24.18 -11.46
N PHE A 370 4.58 23.07 -11.84
CA PHE A 370 4.28 21.74 -11.28
C PHE A 370 4.59 21.67 -9.78
N ARG A 371 5.76 22.17 -9.36
CA ARG A 371 6.16 22.18 -7.96
C ARG A 371 5.21 23.05 -7.11
N GLU A 372 4.86 24.25 -7.58
CA GLU A 372 3.93 25.12 -6.86
C GLU A 372 2.51 24.52 -6.78
N TYR A 373 2.06 23.84 -7.84
CA TYR A 373 0.79 23.10 -7.79
C TYR A 373 0.80 22.01 -6.71
N LEU A 374 1.86 21.19 -6.67
CA LEU A 374 1.99 20.13 -5.67
C LEU A 374 2.08 20.69 -4.25
N ASN A 375 2.85 21.77 -4.06
CA ASN A 375 2.95 22.46 -2.78
C ASN A 375 1.58 22.99 -2.31
N LEU A 376 0.78 23.53 -3.23
CA LEU A 376 -0.57 24.00 -2.92
C LEU A 376 -1.51 22.85 -2.51
N LEU A 377 -1.36 21.66 -3.09
CA LEU A 377 -2.12 20.48 -2.68
C LEU A 377 -1.81 20.11 -1.22
N PHE A 378 -0.52 20.04 -0.86
CA PHE A 378 -0.10 19.77 0.51
C PHE A 378 -0.52 20.86 1.49
N ALA A 379 -0.37 22.14 1.13
CA ALA A 379 -0.77 23.25 1.98
C ALA A 379 -2.29 23.29 2.27
N LYS A 380 -3.12 22.86 1.30
CA LYS A 380 -4.59 22.75 1.48
C LYS A 380 -5.02 21.45 2.18
N GLY A 381 -4.08 20.52 2.36
CA GLY A 381 -4.28 19.27 3.06
C GLY A 381 -4.95 18.16 2.25
N TYR A 382 -4.64 18.11 0.95
CA TYR A 382 -5.07 17.02 0.09
C TYR A 382 -4.08 15.85 0.16
N SER A 383 -4.61 14.64 0.32
CA SER A 383 -3.82 13.43 0.11
C SER A 383 -3.39 13.30 -1.35
N VAL A 384 -2.18 12.76 -1.55
CA VAL A 384 -1.56 12.58 -2.86
C VAL A 384 -1.16 11.11 -3.04
N GLU A 385 -1.23 10.60 -4.26
CA GLU A 385 -0.75 9.28 -4.65
C GLU A 385 0.26 9.43 -5.79
N PHE A 386 1.42 8.77 -5.68
CA PHE A 386 2.34 8.62 -6.80
C PHE A 386 3.12 7.31 -6.73
N PHE A 387 3.43 6.77 -7.90
CA PHE A 387 4.24 5.56 -8.05
C PHE A 387 5.73 5.94 -8.11
N THR A 388 6.49 5.60 -7.08
CA THR A 388 7.95 5.83 -7.05
C THR A 388 8.67 5.08 -8.15
N GLU A 389 8.16 3.95 -8.62
CA GLU A 389 8.72 3.18 -9.74
C GLU A 389 8.72 3.96 -11.08
N GLY A 390 7.86 4.98 -11.23
CA GLY A 390 7.73 5.78 -12.45
C GLY A 390 7.10 5.05 -13.65
N GLY A 391 6.72 3.78 -13.50
CA GLY A 391 6.01 2.99 -14.50
C GLY A 391 5.69 1.58 -14.00
N ARG A 392 4.84 0.86 -14.74
CA ARG A 392 4.44 -0.52 -14.42
C ARG A 392 5.61 -1.49 -14.54
N SER A 393 5.74 -2.39 -13.57
CA SER A 393 6.63 -3.54 -13.69
C SER A 393 6.10 -4.52 -14.73
N ARG A 394 6.97 -5.01 -15.62
CA ARG A 394 6.64 -6.06 -16.61
C ARG A 394 7.04 -7.46 -16.13
N THR A 395 7.87 -7.53 -15.10
CA THR A 395 8.40 -8.78 -14.54
C THR A 395 7.77 -9.11 -13.20
N GLY A 396 6.94 -8.24 -12.61
CA GLY A 396 6.33 -8.41 -11.28
C GLY A 396 7.24 -7.94 -10.13
N ARG A 397 8.55 -7.81 -10.38
CA ARG A 397 9.53 -7.21 -9.45
C ARG A 397 9.34 -5.71 -9.34
N LEU A 398 9.66 -5.14 -8.18
CA LEU A 398 9.74 -3.69 -8.04
C LEU A 398 10.84 -3.11 -8.92
N LEU A 399 10.60 -1.93 -9.48
CA LEU A 399 11.58 -1.19 -10.28
C LEU A 399 12.41 -0.22 -9.40
N PRO A 400 13.65 0.12 -9.80
CA PRO A 400 14.42 1.17 -9.15
C PRO A 400 13.64 2.50 -9.05
N PRO A 401 13.55 3.11 -7.86
CA PRO A 401 12.67 4.25 -7.64
C PRO A 401 13.18 5.52 -8.34
N LYS A 402 12.23 6.37 -8.72
CA LYS A 402 12.43 7.74 -9.21
C LYS A 402 12.17 8.71 -8.07
N THR A 403 13.18 9.49 -7.74
CA THR A 403 13.22 10.34 -6.54
C THR A 403 12.56 11.71 -6.71
N GLY A 404 12.15 12.09 -7.91
CA GLY A 404 11.65 13.45 -8.21
C GLY A 404 10.44 13.87 -7.37
N MET A 405 9.40 13.03 -7.30
CA MET A 405 8.19 13.34 -6.51
C MET A 405 8.47 13.34 -5.00
N LEU A 406 9.35 12.46 -4.52
CA LEU A 406 9.80 12.44 -3.12
C LEU A 406 10.57 13.71 -2.76
N ALA A 407 11.50 14.14 -3.64
CA ALA A 407 12.24 15.37 -3.45
C ALA A 407 11.31 16.59 -3.41
N MET A 408 10.29 16.66 -4.29
CA MET A 408 9.30 17.74 -4.26
C MET A 408 8.42 17.69 -3.01
N THR A 409 8.08 16.50 -2.51
CA THR A 409 7.32 16.34 -1.25
C THR A 409 8.13 16.85 -0.05
N LEU A 410 9.42 16.51 0.00
CA LEU A 410 10.32 17.01 1.05
C LEU A 410 10.54 18.52 0.94
N GLN A 411 10.67 19.06 -0.28
CA GLN A 411 10.72 20.51 -0.52
C GLN A 411 9.46 21.22 -0.04
N ALA A 412 8.28 20.65 -0.29
CA ALA A 412 7.01 21.19 0.20
C ALA A 412 7.01 21.30 1.73
N MET A 413 7.47 20.23 2.41
CA MET A 413 7.60 20.19 3.85
C MET A 413 8.61 21.23 4.39
N MET A 414 9.74 21.44 3.70
CA MET A 414 10.75 22.45 4.07
C MET A 414 10.25 23.91 3.95
N ARG A 415 9.08 24.15 3.36
CA ARG A 415 8.42 25.46 3.36
C ARG A 415 7.61 25.74 4.63
N GLY A 416 7.61 24.82 5.60
CA GLY A 416 6.96 25.01 6.89
C GLY A 416 5.48 24.62 6.88
N LEU A 417 5.15 23.43 6.39
CA LEU A 417 3.79 22.89 6.51
C LEU A 417 3.43 22.68 7.99
N ASP A 418 2.23 23.13 8.39
CA ASP A 418 1.75 23.02 9.76
C ASP A 418 1.49 21.56 10.19
N ARG A 419 1.26 20.67 9.22
CA ARG A 419 0.86 19.27 9.45
C ARG A 419 2.00 18.33 9.09
N PRO A 420 2.20 17.24 9.85
CA PRO A 420 3.21 16.25 9.53
C PRO A 420 2.85 15.53 8.22
N VAL A 421 3.84 15.37 7.34
CA VAL A 421 3.69 14.60 6.10
C VAL A 421 4.08 13.15 6.37
N THR A 422 3.23 12.21 5.99
CA THR A 422 3.47 10.77 6.18
C THR A 422 3.32 10.03 4.87
N LEU A 423 4.38 9.30 4.50
CA LEU A 423 4.39 8.43 3.34
C LEU A 423 3.84 7.07 3.75
N VAL A 424 2.88 6.54 2.99
CA VAL A 424 2.25 5.24 3.23
C VAL A 424 2.61 4.32 2.07
N PRO A 425 3.57 3.39 2.25
CA PRO A 425 3.86 2.32 1.30
C PRO A 425 2.61 1.47 1.05
N VAL A 426 2.32 1.11 -0.20
CA VAL A 426 1.17 0.26 -0.52
C VAL A 426 1.58 -0.87 -1.47
N TYR A 427 1.38 -2.10 -1.03
CA TYR A 427 1.47 -3.26 -1.89
C TYR A 427 0.11 -3.52 -2.56
N LEU A 428 0.13 -3.68 -3.89
CA LEU A 428 -1.00 -4.07 -4.71
C LEU A 428 -0.68 -5.40 -5.39
N GLY A 429 -1.54 -6.40 -5.23
CA GLY A 429 -1.35 -7.74 -5.80
C GLY A 429 -2.64 -8.32 -6.37
N TYR A 430 -2.52 -9.15 -7.40
CA TYR A 430 -3.66 -9.78 -8.06
C TYR A 430 -3.32 -11.23 -8.43
N GLU A 431 -4.30 -12.12 -8.32
CA GLU A 431 -4.19 -13.49 -8.87
C GLU A 431 -4.36 -13.53 -10.39
N HIS A 432 -4.89 -12.47 -10.99
CA HIS A 432 -4.89 -12.31 -12.44
C HIS A 432 -4.72 -10.84 -12.82
N VAL A 433 -3.62 -10.53 -13.50
CA VAL A 433 -3.39 -9.22 -14.13
C VAL A 433 -3.68 -9.37 -15.63
N MET A 434 -4.56 -8.53 -16.17
CA MET A 434 -5.01 -8.62 -17.57
C MET A 434 -3.87 -8.37 -18.56
N GLU A 435 -2.93 -7.51 -18.17
CA GLU A 435 -1.86 -7.00 -19.03
C GLU A 435 -0.62 -7.91 -19.09
N VAL A 436 -0.58 -9.03 -18.35
CA VAL A 436 0.63 -9.89 -18.32
C VAL A 436 0.96 -10.42 -19.72
N ASN A 437 -0.06 -10.74 -20.53
CA ASN A 437 0.13 -11.17 -21.91
C ASN A 437 0.79 -10.08 -22.78
N THR A 438 0.44 -8.80 -22.56
CA THR A 438 1.03 -7.69 -23.31
C THR A 438 2.43 -7.34 -22.79
N TYR A 439 2.68 -7.49 -21.49
CA TYR A 439 4.02 -7.34 -20.90
C TYR A 439 5.03 -8.32 -21.47
N HIS A 440 4.62 -9.57 -21.66
CA HIS A 440 5.45 -10.58 -22.32
C HIS A 440 5.85 -10.17 -23.74
N ASN A 441 4.88 -9.70 -24.54
CA ASN A 441 5.15 -9.25 -25.89
C ASN A 441 6.07 -8.01 -25.92
N GLU A 442 5.90 -7.07 -24.98
CA GLU A 442 6.81 -5.93 -24.79
C GLU A 442 8.25 -6.37 -24.49
N LEU A 443 8.44 -7.35 -23.59
CA LEU A 443 9.77 -7.87 -23.22
C LEU A 443 10.46 -8.62 -24.36
N LYS A 444 9.69 -9.19 -25.30
CA LYS A 444 10.21 -9.78 -26.55
C LYS A 444 10.58 -8.76 -27.64
N GLY A 445 10.56 -7.46 -27.33
CA GLY A 445 10.94 -6.39 -28.26
C GLY A 445 9.79 -5.81 -29.07
N SER A 446 8.53 -6.21 -28.81
CA SER A 446 7.38 -5.55 -29.42
C SER A 446 7.29 -4.11 -28.91
N ARG A 447 6.97 -3.16 -29.81
CA ARG A 447 6.74 -1.77 -29.39
C ARG A 447 5.61 -1.73 -28.37
N LYS A 448 5.81 -0.98 -27.28
CA LYS A 448 4.78 -0.71 -26.28
C LYS A 448 3.46 -0.34 -26.98
N GLU A 449 2.47 -1.22 -26.88
CA GLU A 449 1.16 -0.94 -27.43
C GLU A 449 0.49 0.16 -26.61
N LYS A 450 -0.12 1.13 -27.30
CA LYS A 450 -0.99 2.11 -26.63
C LYS A 450 -2.32 1.40 -26.34
N GLU A 451 -2.38 0.67 -25.23
CA GLU A 451 -3.62 0.05 -24.78
C GLU A 451 -4.68 1.14 -24.54
N SER A 452 -5.82 1.02 -25.20
CA SER A 452 -6.97 1.92 -24.97
C SER A 452 -7.82 1.37 -23.84
N PHE A 453 -8.22 2.22 -22.88
CA PHE A 453 -9.13 1.85 -21.79
C PHE A 453 -10.45 1.20 -22.30
N LEU A 454 -10.86 1.55 -23.53
CA LEU A 454 -12.02 0.95 -24.19
C LEU A 454 -11.80 -0.52 -24.62
N GLN A 455 -10.56 -0.89 -24.98
CA GLN A 455 -10.20 -2.28 -25.27
C GLN A 455 -10.21 -3.12 -23.98
N VAL A 456 -9.73 -2.56 -22.87
CA VAL A 456 -9.82 -3.17 -21.53
C VAL A 456 -11.29 -3.43 -21.15
N LEU A 457 -12.19 -2.44 -21.35
CA LEU A 457 -13.64 -2.60 -21.14
C LEU A 457 -14.29 -3.71 -22.00
N GLY A 458 -13.77 -3.94 -23.22
CA GLY A 458 -14.23 -5.05 -24.07
C GLY A 458 -13.82 -6.42 -23.54
N ILE A 459 -12.59 -6.54 -23.01
CA ILE A 459 -12.04 -7.75 -22.41
C ILE A 459 -12.80 -8.12 -21.12
N LEU A 460 -13.19 -7.12 -20.33
CA LEU A 460 -13.99 -7.23 -19.11
C LEU A 460 -15.39 -7.87 -19.31
N ARG A 461 -15.88 -8.00 -20.54
CA ARG A 461 -17.14 -8.70 -20.83
C ARG A 461 -17.00 -10.22 -20.95
N LYS A 462 -15.81 -10.75 -21.25
CA LYS A 462 -15.59 -12.17 -21.55
C LYS A 462 -15.00 -12.98 -20.39
N LEU A 463 -14.62 -12.33 -19.29
CA LEU A 463 -13.84 -12.95 -18.22
C LEU A 463 -14.62 -12.92 -16.90
N ARG A 464 -14.57 -14.03 -16.14
CA ARG A 464 -15.46 -14.27 -15.00
C ARG A 464 -14.78 -14.77 -13.71
N ASN A 465 -13.45 -14.87 -13.68
CA ASN A 465 -12.73 -15.26 -12.47
C ASN A 465 -11.26 -14.84 -12.50
N TYR A 466 -10.92 -13.70 -11.91
CA TYR A 466 -9.56 -13.22 -11.73
C TYR A 466 -8.97 -13.54 -10.36
N GLY A 467 -9.64 -14.40 -9.60
CA GLY A 467 -9.24 -14.74 -8.23
C GLY A 467 -9.49 -13.58 -7.27
N ARG A 468 -8.55 -13.30 -6.37
CA ARG A 468 -8.59 -12.22 -5.39
C ARG A 468 -7.63 -11.07 -5.75
N GLY A 469 -8.02 -9.86 -5.34
CA GLY A 469 -7.14 -8.69 -5.30
C GLY A 469 -6.68 -8.40 -3.88
N PHE A 470 -5.46 -7.87 -3.72
CA PHE A 470 -4.84 -7.61 -2.43
C PHE A 470 -4.37 -6.15 -2.37
N VAL A 471 -4.73 -5.46 -1.28
CA VAL A 471 -4.26 -4.10 -0.96
C VAL A 471 -3.74 -4.09 0.47
N ASN A 472 -2.43 -4.03 0.61
CA ASN A 472 -1.78 -4.00 1.91
C ASN A 472 -1.10 -2.65 2.11
N PHE A 473 -1.55 -1.91 3.11
CA PHE A 473 -0.89 -0.70 3.56
C PHE A 473 0.30 -1.10 4.45
N GLY A 474 1.52 -0.83 3.98
CA GLY A 474 2.76 -1.11 4.71
C GLY A 474 2.97 -0.20 5.92
N GLU A 475 4.14 -0.27 6.54
CA GLU A 475 4.47 0.58 7.68
C GLU A 475 4.60 2.06 7.25
N PRO A 476 3.77 2.98 7.78
CA PRO A 476 3.86 4.39 7.43
C PRO A 476 5.18 5.03 7.90
N LEU A 477 5.69 5.98 7.11
CA LEU A 477 6.91 6.74 7.41
C LEU A 477 6.59 8.23 7.52
N THR A 478 6.61 8.75 8.75
CA THR A 478 6.43 10.19 9.01
C THR A 478 7.74 10.93 8.76
N LEU A 479 7.75 11.84 7.78
CA LEU A 479 8.97 12.54 7.34
C LEU A 479 9.62 13.36 8.47
N ASN A 480 8.81 14.03 9.30
CA ASN A 480 9.32 14.82 10.42
C ASN A 480 10.13 13.96 11.42
N ASN A 481 9.68 12.74 11.69
CA ASN A 481 10.36 11.82 12.61
C ASN A 481 11.64 11.30 11.95
N TYR A 482 11.52 10.82 10.71
CA TYR A 482 12.66 10.29 9.94
C TYR A 482 13.80 11.32 9.81
N LEU A 483 13.49 12.57 9.47
CA LEU A 483 14.50 13.63 9.41
C LEU A 483 15.08 13.94 10.80
N GLY A 484 14.26 13.91 11.86
CA GLY A 484 14.72 14.11 13.23
C GLY A 484 15.76 13.08 13.67
N GLU A 485 15.65 11.85 13.18
CA GLU A 485 16.58 10.76 13.47
C GLU A 485 17.83 10.78 12.57
N HIS A 486 17.69 11.12 11.29
CA HIS A 486 18.73 10.90 10.28
C HIS A 486 19.44 12.18 9.80
N VAL A 487 18.88 13.35 10.06
CA VAL A 487 19.41 14.64 9.60
C VAL A 487 19.46 15.62 10.77
N PRO A 488 20.60 15.71 11.49
CA PRO A 488 20.77 16.66 12.57
C PRO A 488 20.46 18.09 12.10
N HIS A 489 19.79 18.88 12.95
CA HIS A 489 19.50 20.29 12.70
C HIS A 489 18.67 20.60 11.42
N TRP A 490 18.01 19.62 10.80
CA TRP A 490 17.23 19.84 9.56
C TRP A 490 16.21 20.99 9.64
N LYS A 491 15.67 21.24 10.85
CA LYS A 491 14.71 22.33 11.09
C LYS A 491 15.30 23.73 10.84
N GLU A 492 16.62 23.89 10.93
CA GLU A 492 17.28 25.17 10.72
C GLU A 492 17.30 25.59 9.24
N SER A 493 17.14 24.63 8.32
CA SER A 493 17.04 24.84 6.87
C SER A 493 15.63 25.24 6.41
N ILE A 494 14.59 25.03 7.26
CA ILE A 494 13.19 25.34 6.92
C ILE A 494 13.07 26.82 6.53
N GLY A 495 12.49 27.08 5.35
CA GLY A 495 12.25 28.42 4.82
C GLY A 495 13.50 29.22 4.44
N LYS A 496 14.73 28.69 4.64
CA LYS A 496 15.99 29.36 4.28
C LYS A 496 16.57 28.83 2.97
N GLU A 497 16.55 27.52 2.80
CA GLU A 497 17.13 26.85 1.63
C GLU A 497 16.09 25.92 1.00
N GLU A 498 15.80 26.10 -0.29
CA GLU A 498 14.89 25.19 -1.00
C GLU A 498 15.51 23.80 -1.24
N ARG A 499 16.84 23.71 -1.35
CA ARG A 499 17.55 22.45 -1.65
C ARG A 499 18.86 22.33 -0.85
N PRO A 500 18.79 21.98 0.44
CA PRO A 500 19.98 21.73 1.25
C PRO A 500 20.82 20.57 0.71
N GLU A 501 22.14 20.58 0.96
CA GLU A 501 23.07 19.55 0.48
C GLU A 501 22.68 18.14 0.95
N TRP A 502 22.17 18.01 2.18
CA TRP A 502 21.74 16.74 2.76
C TRP A 502 20.51 16.13 2.09
N MET A 503 19.75 16.92 1.30
CA MET A 503 18.44 16.52 0.79
C MET A 503 18.54 15.39 -0.24
N ALA A 504 19.44 15.50 -1.22
CA ALA A 504 19.59 14.49 -2.27
C ALA A 504 19.92 13.08 -1.72
N PRO A 505 20.97 12.88 -0.88
CA PRO A 505 21.26 11.56 -0.32
C PRO A 505 20.16 11.06 0.61
N THR A 506 19.46 11.96 1.32
CA THR A 506 18.33 11.59 2.18
C THR A 506 17.14 11.10 1.38
N VAL A 507 16.83 11.73 0.24
CA VAL A 507 15.75 11.29 -0.66
C VAL A 507 16.06 9.93 -1.27
N ASN A 508 17.32 9.63 -1.63
CA ASN A 508 17.69 8.32 -2.16
C ASN A 508 17.47 7.22 -1.12
N ARG A 509 18.00 7.39 0.10
CA ARG A 509 17.78 6.46 1.22
C ARG A 509 16.29 6.27 1.54
N LEU A 510 15.55 7.37 1.55
CA LEU A 510 14.10 7.33 1.76
C LEU A 510 13.39 6.55 0.65
N ALA A 511 13.78 6.72 -0.60
CA ALA A 511 13.19 6.01 -1.72
C ALA A 511 13.44 4.51 -1.63
N GLU A 512 14.66 4.08 -1.30
CA GLU A 512 15.01 2.67 -1.07
C GLU A 512 14.20 2.07 0.08
N LEU A 513 14.15 2.75 1.23
CA LEU A 513 13.36 2.32 2.39
C LEU A 513 11.87 2.16 2.07
N LEU A 514 11.30 3.03 1.24
CA LEU A 514 9.91 2.88 0.80
C LEU A 514 9.71 1.64 -0.06
N MET A 515 10.64 1.34 -0.97
CA MET A 515 10.57 0.12 -1.78
C MET A 515 10.63 -1.14 -0.91
N THR A 516 11.51 -1.15 0.09
CA THR A 516 11.58 -2.22 1.10
C THR A 516 10.25 -2.36 1.85
N ARG A 517 9.66 -1.26 2.34
CA ARG A 517 8.38 -1.29 3.07
C ARG A 517 7.17 -1.69 2.20
N ILE A 518 7.22 -1.46 0.88
CA ILE A 518 6.24 -2.02 -0.06
C ILE A 518 6.39 -3.54 -0.09
N ASN A 519 7.61 -4.05 -0.21
CA ASN A 519 7.89 -5.49 -0.24
C ASN A 519 7.59 -6.20 1.10
N ASP A 520 7.80 -5.53 2.23
CA ASP A 520 7.39 -6.00 3.56
C ASP A 520 5.88 -6.25 3.65
N ALA A 521 5.09 -5.50 2.88
CA ALA A 521 3.64 -5.62 2.85
C ALA A 521 3.13 -6.63 1.80
N ALA A 522 4.00 -7.47 1.22
CA ALA A 522 3.60 -8.42 0.19
C ALA A 522 2.53 -9.41 0.65
N ALA A 523 1.65 -9.80 -0.27
CA ALA A 523 0.61 -10.81 -0.05
C ALA A 523 0.94 -12.10 -0.81
N VAL A 524 0.90 -13.22 -0.09
CA VAL A 524 1.11 -14.58 -0.61
C VAL A 524 -0.23 -15.23 -0.91
N ASN A 525 -0.32 -15.99 -2.01
CA ASN A 525 -1.53 -16.72 -2.38
C ASN A 525 -1.17 -18.03 -3.12
N GLY A 526 -2.19 -18.85 -3.39
CA GLY A 526 -1.99 -20.17 -4.02
C GLY A 526 -1.33 -20.07 -5.40
N LEU A 527 -1.66 -19.04 -6.20
CA LEU A 527 -1.05 -18.88 -7.52
C LEU A 527 0.44 -18.54 -7.44
N THR A 528 0.83 -17.60 -6.56
CA THR A 528 2.23 -17.18 -6.45
C THR A 528 3.11 -18.30 -5.89
N LEU A 529 2.61 -19.08 -4.92
CA LEU A 529 3.29 -20.26 -4.39
C LEU A 529 3.42 -21.39 -5.41
N SER A 530 2.35 -21.68 -6.17
CA SER A 530 2.40 -22.69 -7.23
C SER A 530 3.33 -22.27 -8.37
N ALA A 531 3.36 -20.98 -8.73
CA ALA A 531 4.31 -20.45 -9.69
C ALA A 531 5.76 -20.62 -9.21
N LEU A 532 6.05 -20.33 -7.93
CA LEU A 532 7.38 -20.53 -7.35
C LEU A 532 7.82 -22.00 -7.41
N ALA A 533 6.96 -22.94 -6.99
CA ALA A 533 7.27 -24.37 -6.98
C ALA A 533 7.44 -24.94 -8.40
N LEU A 534 6.48 -24.68 -9.30
CA LEU A 534 6.51 -25.25 -10.65
C LEU A 534 7.65 -24.67 -11.48
N LEU A 535 7.99 -23.39 -11.35
CA LEU A 535 9.15 -22.83 -12.07
C LEU A 535 10.49 -23.35 -11.56
N ALA A 536 10.55 -23.82 -10.31
CA ALA A 536 11.72 -24.48 -9.74
C ALA A 536 11.81 -25.97 -10.11
N ALA A 537 10.69 -26.60 -10.51
CA ALA A 537 10.64 -28.02 -10.82
C ALA A 537 11.27 -28.34 -12.19
N GLU A 538 11.87 -29.53 -12.30
CA GLU A 538 12.36 -30.02 -13.58
C GLU A 538 11.20 -30.13 -14.58
N ARG A 539 11.39 -29.58 -15.80
CA ARG A 539 10.36 -29.51 -16.86
C ARG A 539 9.06 -28.78 -16.44
N HIS A 540 9.10 -28.02 -15.35
CA HIS A 540 7.97 -27.33 -14.76
C HIS A 540 6.76 -28.22 -14.46
N ALA A 541 6.99 -29.45 -14.00
CA ALA A 541 5.93 -30.40 -13.71
C ALA A 541 6.13 -31.05 -12.33
N LEU A 542 5.03 -31.17 -11.58
CA LEU A 542 4.98 -31.89 -10.31
C LEU A 542 3.67 -32.69 -10.24
N THR A 543 3.68 -33.80 -9.52
CA THR A 543 2.42 -34.43 -9.12
C THR A 543 1.66 -33.48 -8.19
N ARG A 544 0.33 -33.64 -8.14
CA ARG A 544 -0.52 -32.84 -7.24
C ARG A 544 -0.08 -32.94 -5.78
N ASP A 545 0.29 -34.13 -5.33
CA ASP A 545 0.73 -34.37 -3.95
C ASP A 545 2.08 -33.73 -3.65
N GLU A 546 3.04 -33.78 -4.59
CA GLU A 546 4.33 -33.09 -4.47
C GLU A 546 4.15 -31.57 -4.42
N LEU A 547 3.30 -31.01 -5.30
CA LEU A 547 3.02 -29.58 -5.31
C LEU A 547 2.34 -29.14 -4.01
N GLN A 548 1.36 -29.90 -3.52
CA GLN A 548 0.71 -29.62 -2.24
C GLN A 548 1.70 -29.70 -1.07
N ALA A 549 2.58 -30.70 -1.05
CA ALA A 549 3.62 -30.83 -0.05
C ALA A 549 4.58 -29.62 -0.09
N GLN A 550 4.95 -29.16 -1.29
CA GLN A 550 5.81 -27.99 -1.45
C GLN A 550 5.14 -26.69 -1.02
N LEU A 551 3.85 -26.49 -1.33
CA LEU A 551 3.07 -25.35 -0.83
C LEU A 551 3.02 -25.36 0.70
N ASN A 552 2.83 -26.53 1.33
CA ASN A 552 2.90 -26.65 2.79
C ASN A 552 4.28 -26.24 3.32
N THR A 553 5.37 -26.69 2.69
CA THR A 553 6.74 -26.29 3.06
C THR A 553 6.88 -24.77 3.09
N TYR A 554 6.45 -24.10 2.02
CA TYR A 554 6.52 -22.64 1.90
C TYR A 554 5.65 -21.92 2.92
N LEU A 555 4.43 -22.41 3.15
CA LEU A 555 3.52 -21.82 4.14
C LEU A 555 4.06 -21.97 5.56
N TYR A 556 4.59 -23.14 5.94
CA TYR A 556 5.19 -23.34 7.26
C TYR A 556 6.41 -22.47 7.46
N LEU A 557 7.28 -22.37 6.44
CA LEU A 557 8.43 -21.49 6.47
C LEU A 557 8.04 -20.03 6.75
N LEU A 558 7.07 -19.49 6.00
CA LEU A 558 6.61 -18.11 6.21
C LEU A 558 5.82 -17.90 7.50
N LYS A 559 5.17 -18.95 8.05
CA LYS A 559 4.45 -18.85 9.33
C LYS A 559 5.40 -18.91 10.53
N GLN A 560 6.45 -19.73 10.47
CA GLN A 560 7.39 -19.92 11.59
C GLN A 560 8.57 -18.93 11.55
N VAL A 561 8.99 -18.52 10.35
CA VAL A 561 10.02 -17.50 10.13
C VAL A 561 9.42 -16.38 9.28
N PRO A 562 8.52 -15.56 9.84
CA PRO A 562 7.81 -14.54 9.09
C PRO A 562 8.77 -13.48 8.56
N TYR A 563 8.72 -13.25 7.24
CA TYR A 563 9.55 -12.23 6.59
C TYR A 563 9.28 -10.83 7.15
N SER A 564 8.01 -10.51 7.38
CA SER A 564 7.61 -9.22 7.94
C SER A 564 6.24 -9.33 8.60
N PRO A 565 6.00 -8.65 9.75
CA PRO A 565 4.67 -8.59 10.36
C PRO A 565 3.65 -7.82 9.50
N GLN A 566 4.10 -7.13 8.45
CA GLN A 566 3.21 -6.46 7.49
C GLN A 566 2.81 -7.34 6.30
N SER A 567 3.44 -8.50 6.11
CA SER A 567 3.10 -9.42 5.03
C SER A 567 1.78 -10.13 5.29
N THR A 568 1.03 -10.45 4.24
CA THR A 568 -0.21 -11.22 4.35
C THR A 568 0.04 -12.65 3.91
N LEU A 569 -0.27 -13.57 4.81
CA LEU A 569 -0.28 -15.00 4.54
C LEU A 569 -1.74 -15.48 4.41
N PRO A 570 -2.01 -16.48 3.57
CA PRO A 570 -3.33 -17.09 3.50
C PRO A 570 -3.64 -17.88 4.78
N ASP A 571 -4.90 -17.80 5.21
CA ASP A 571 -5.42 -18.60 6.32
C ASP A 571 -5.77 -20.03 5.88
N GLU A 572 -6.08 -20.20 4.59
CA GLU A 572 -6.41 -21.48 3.98
C GLU A 572 -5.22 -22.46 3.96
N ASP A 573 -5.51 -23.77 3.93
CA ASP A 573 -4.48 -24.81 3.81
C ASP A 573 -3.95 -24.96 2.37
N ALA A 574 -2.81 -25.63 2.21
CA ALA A 574 -2.17 -25.78 0.89
C ALA A 574 -3.07 -26.46 -0.15
N ARG A 575 -3.92 -27.40 0.28
CA ARG A 575 -4.87 -28.10 -0.60
C ARG A 575 -5.88 -27.11 -1.18
N THR A 576 -6.53 -26.33 -0.30
CA THR A 576 -7.52 -25.34 -0.69
C THR A 576 -6.90 -24.27 -1.57
N LEU A 577 -5.69 -23.81 -1.25
CA LEU A 577 -4.96 -22.83 -2.06
C LEU A 577 -4.62 -23.37 -3.46
N LEU A 578 -4.21 -24.63 -3.55
CA LEU A 578 -3.93 -25.26 -4.83
C LEU A 578 -5.21 -25.39 -5.67
N ASP A 579 -6.32 -25.81 -5.07
CA ASP A 579 -7.62 -25.90 -5.75
C ASP A 579 -8.07 -24.53 -6.28
N GLN A 580 -7.97 -23.48 -5.46
CA GLN A 580 -8.28 -22.11 -5.88
C GLN A 580 -7.37 -21.63 -7.02
N ALA A 581 -6.07 -21.96 -6.97
CA ALA A 581 -5.13 -21.59 -8.03
C ALA A 581 -5.45 -22.32 -9.35
N MET A 582 -5.84 -23.59 -9.29
CA MET A 582 -6.21 -24.38 -10.47
C MET A 582 -7.46 -23.83 -11.17
N GLU A 583 -8.43 -23.29 -10.42
CA GLU A 583 -9.63 -22.64 -10.97
C GLU A 583 -9.33 -21.39 -11.81
N LEU A 584 -8.11 -20.84 -11.75
CA LEU A 584 -7.66 -19.75 -12.60
C LEU A 584 -7.28 -20.21 -14.02
N ASN A 585 -7.23 -21.52 -14.28
CA ASN A 585 -6.88 -22.13 -15.57
C ASN A 585 -5.54 -21.62 -16.12
N LYS A 586 -4.52 -21.53 -15.25
CA LYS A 586 -3.15 -21.09 -15.58
C LYS A 586 -2.14 -22.24 -15.67
N PHE A 587 -2.60 -23.47 -15.48
CA PHE A 587 -1.78 -24.69 -15.47
C PHE A 587 -2.32 -25.69 -16.50
N GLU A 588 -1.45 -26.56 -16.99
CA GLU A 588 -1.87 -27.81 -17.64
C GLU A 588 -2.05 -28.88 -16.57
N VAL A 589 -3.16 -29.61 -16.65
CA VAL A 589 -3.47 -30.71 -15.76
C VAL A 589 -3.64 -31.96 -16.61
N SER A 590 -2.81 -32.95 -16.35
CA SER A 590 -2.92 -34.29 -16.94
C SER A 590 -3.12 -35.32 -15.85
N GLU A 591 -3.74 -36.44 -16.18
CA GLU A 591 -4.03 -37.51 -15.23
C GLU A 591 -3.60 -38.85 -15.84
N ASP A 592 -2.87 -39.64 -15.05
CA ASP A 592 -2.46 -40.99 -15.39
C ASP A 592 -2.91 -41.99 -14.31
N LYS A 593 -2.43 -43.24 -14.39
CA LYS A 593 -2.80 -44.29 -13.41
C LYS A 593 -2.23 -44.06 -12.01
N LEU A 594 -1.24 -43.17 -11.85
CA LEU A 594 -0.53 -42.89 -10.62
C LEU A 594 -1.01 -41.58 -9.97
N GLY A 595 -1.63 -40.68 -10.73
CA GLY A 595 -2.32 -39.51 -10.18
C GLY A 595 -2.38 -38.34 -11.16
N GLN A 596 -2.67 -37.15 -10.62
CA GLN A 596 -2.67 -35.91 -11.38
C GLN A 596 -1.28 -35.29 -11.42
N ILE A 597 -0.87 -34.86 -12.62
CA ILE A 597 0.35 -34.10 -12.87
C ILE A 597 -0.06 -32.69 -13.29
N ILE A 598 0.53 -31.71 -12.62
CA ILE A 598 0.33 -30.28 -12.86
C ILE A 598 1.61 -29.76 -13.51
N SER A 599 1.48 -29.19 -14.70
CA SER A 599 2.62 -28.74 -15.49
C SER A 599 2.40 -27.36 -16.11
N LEU A 600 3.50 -26.76 -16.57
CA LEU A 600 3.50 -25.51 -17.34
C LEU A 600 4.04 -25.75 -18.73
N ASP A 601 3.30 -25.31 -19.75
CA ASP A 601 3.88 -25.15 -21.08
C ASP A 601 4.90 -23.97 -21.09
N ARG A 602 5.61 -23.81 -22.22
CA ARG A 602 6.62 -22.73 -22.35
C ARG A 602 6.00 -21.34 -22.20
N TYR A 603 4.78 -21.12 -22.67
CA TYR A 603 4.12 -19.83 -22.63
C TYR A 603 3.67 -19.48 -21.20
N GLN A 604 3.00 -20.43 -20.53
CA GLN A 604 2.56 -20.36 -19.14
C GLN A 604 3.73 -20.17 -18.19
N ALA A 605 4.83 -20.89 -18.38
CA ALA A 605 6.04 -20.73 -17.56
C ALA A 605 6.54 -19.27 -17.60
N ILE A 606 6.60 -18.67 -18.78
CA ILE A 606 7.02 -17.27 -18.91
C ILE A 606 6.03 -16.31 -18.22
N LEU A 607 4.72 -16.54 -18.39
CA LEU A 607 3.71 -15.71 -17.73
C LEU A 607 3.76 -15.83 -16.19
N LEU A 608 4.06 -17.02 -15.68
CA LEU A 608 4.08 -17.29 -14.24
C LEU A 608 5.34 -16.74 -13.56
N THR A 609 6.41 -16.40 -14.28
CA THR A 609 7.55 -15.70 -13.66
C THR A 609 7.12 -14.36 -13.06
N TYR A 610 6.17 -13.67 -13.71
CA TYR A 610 5.55 -12.45 -13.19
C TYR A 610 4.94 -12.66 -11.80
N TYR A 611 4.20 -13.76 -11.62
CA TYR A 611 3.51 -14.05 -10.36
C TYR A 611 4.48 -14.53 -9.28
N ARG A 612 5.45 -15.38 -9.63
CA ARG A 612 6.56 -15.78 -8.75
C ARG A 612 7.28 -14.55 -8.19
N ASN A 613 7.60 -13.59 -9.05
CA ASN A 613 8.37 -12.41 -8.68
C ASN A 613 7.67 -11.47 -7.70
N ASN A 614 6.36 -11.60 -7.52
CA ASN A 614 5.64 -10.83 -6.50
C ASN A 614 5.97 -11.27 -5.07
N ILE A 615 6.54 -12.47 -4.89
CA ILE A 615 6.88 -13.06 -3.58
C ILE A 615 8.32 -13.56 -3.50
N LEU A 616 9.10 -13.50 -4.59
CA LEU A 616 10.46 -14.06 -4.65
C LEU A 616 11.38 -13.50 -3.56
N HIS A 617 11.25 -12.22 -3.22
CA HIS A 617 12.02 -11.57 -2.16
C HIS A 617 11.80 -12.18 -0.78
N LEU A 618 10.60 -12.74 -0.52
CA LEU A 618 10.29 -13.44 0.73
C LEU A 618 11.06 -14.77 0.86
N PHE A 619 11.43 -15.37 -0.28
CA PHE A 619 12.13 -16.65 -0.34
C PHE A 619 13.61 -16.54 -0.66
N ALA A 620 14.13 -15.34 -0.97
CA ALA A 620 15.53 -15.17 -1.40
C ALA A 620 16.54 -15.73 -0.38
N MET A 621 16.41 -15.37 0.90
CA MET A 621 17.29 -15.88 1.97
C MET A 621 17.09 -17.37 2.26
N PRO A 622 15.85 -17.88 2.44
CA PRO A 622 15.62 -19.33 2.56
C PRO A 622 16.20 -20.14 1.39
N SER A 623 16.04 -19.66 0.16
CA SER A 623 16.57 -20.30 -1.05
C SER A 623 18.09 -20.25 -1.12
N LEU A 624 18.73 -19.17 -0.66
CA LEU A 624 20.18 -19.09 -0.58
C LEU A 624 20.74 -20.09 0.45
N VAL A 625 20.13 -20.16 1.64
CA VAL A 625 20.51 -21.14 2.68
C VAL A 625 20.29 -22.57 2.16
N ALA A 626 19.15 -22.86 1.53
CA ALA A 626 18.88 -24.15 0.93
C ALA A 626 19.89 -24.51 -0.17
N THR A 627 20.28 -23.54 -1.01
CA THR A 627 21.30 -23.71 -2.05
C THR A 627 22.66 -24.05 -1.45
N LEU A 628 23.07 -23.36 -0.38
CA LEU A 628 24.34 -23.62 0.30
C LEU A 628 24.39 -25.05 0.86
N ILE A 629 23.30 -25.50 1.47
CA ILE A 629 23.22 -26.86 2.05
C ILE A 629 23.13 -27.93 0.95
N ASP A 630 22.43 -27.67 -0.15
CA ASP A 630 22.33 -28.60 -1.29
C ASP A 630 23.66 -28.79 -2.01
N ARG A 631 24.43 -27.72 -2.18
CA ARG A 631 25.65 -27.71 -3.01
C ARG A 631 26.92 -28.07 -2.24
N CYS A 632 26.90 -28.04 -0.91
CA CYS A 632 28.02 -28.40 -0.06
C CYS A 632 27.81 -29.77 0.60
N GLU A 633 28.85 -30.62 0.60
CA GLU A 633 28.82 -31.91 1.30
C GLU A 633 29.03 -31.74 2.81
N GLY A 634 28.03 -31.18 3.49
CA GLY A 634 28.10 -30.82 4.90
C GLY A 634 28.70 -29.43 5.09
N ILE A 635 27.89 -28.49 5.57
CA ILE A 635 28.30 -27.10 5.76
C ILE A 635 28.05 -26.64 7.20
N SER A 636 29.04 -25.96 7.78
CA SER A 636 28.93 -25.44 9.15
C SER A 636 28.04 -24.19 9.21
N ARG A 637 27.40 -23.96 10.37
CA ARG A 637 26.64 -22.71 10.62
C ARG A 637 27.47 -21.45 10.29
N SER A 638 28.71 -21.40 10.77
CA SER A 638 29.61 -20.26 10.57
C SER A 638 29.88 -19.99 9.09
N GLU A 639 30.02 -21.04 8.28
CA GLU A 639 30.23 -20.89 6.84
C GLU A 639 28.97 -20.45 6.11
N ILE A 640 27.79 -20.97 6.48
CA ILE A 640 26.50 -20.49 5.94
C ILE A 640 26.36 -18.99 6.20
N VAL A 641 26.58 -18.56 7.46
CA VAL A 641 26.47 -17.15 7.83
C VAL A 641 27.45 -16.29 7.05
N ALA A 642 28.73 -16.66 6.99
CA ALA A 642 29.74 -15.90 6.27
C ALA A 642 29.39 -15.74 4.78
N ARG A 643 29.04 -16.84 4.09
CA ARG A 643 28.68 -16.78 2.66
C ARG A 643 27.38 -16.00 2.42
N CYS A 644 26.40 -16.12 3.31
CA CYS A 644 25.17 -15.34 3.23
C CYS A 644 25.45 -13.84 3.38
N VAL A 645 26.27 -13.43 4.36
CA VAL A 645 26.68 -12.03 4.56
C VAL A 645 27.38 -11.49 3.31
N ASP A 646 28.29 -12.24 2.70
CA ASP A 646 29.01 -11.79 1.50
C ASP A 646 28.10 -11.60 0.27
N ILE A 647 27.04 -12.42 0.14
CA ILE A 647 26.13 -12.41 -1.03
C ILE A 647 24.96 -11.43 -0.82
N TYR A 648 24.58 -11.19 0.43
CA TYR A 648 23.35 -10.48 0.80
C TYR A 648 23.26 -9.04 0.26
N PRO A 649 24.31 -8.19 0.25
CA PRO A 649 24.21 -6.82 -0.25
C PRO A 649 23.72 -6.71 -1.71
N LEU A 650 24.14 -7.66 -2.55
CA LEU A 650 23.71 -7.74 -3.95
C LEU A 650 22.21 -8.07 -4.04
N LEU A 651 21.77 -9.06 -3.26
CA LEU A 651 20.37 -9.47 -3.17
C LEU A 651 19.50 -8.35 -2.58
N LYS A 652 19.97 -7.68 -1.52
CA LYS A 652 19.30 -6.56 -0.87
C LYS A 652 19.02 -5.43 -1.85
N THR A 653 20.02 -5.04 -2.63
CA THR A 653 19.90 -3.99 -3.63
C THR A 653 18.96 -4.37 -4.76
N GLU A 654 19.06 -5.59 -5.29
CA GLU A 654 18.26 -6.03 -6.44
C GLU A 654 16.78 -6.29 -6.07
N LEU A 655 16.52 -6.82 -4.87
CA LEU A 655 15.19 -7.27 -4.45
C LEU A 655 14.55 -6.39 -3.38
N PHE A 656 15.20 -5.30 -2.97
CA PHE A 656 14.76 -4.43 -1.86
C PHE A 656 14.46 -5.24 -0.59
N LEU A 657 15.45 -6.04 -0.15
CA LEU A 657 15.31 -6.87 1.05
C LEU A 657 15.38 -6.01 2.33
N ARG A 658 14.74 -6.49 3.39
CA ARG A 658 14.49 -5.71 4.61
C ARG A 658 15.57 -5.77 5.67
N TYR A 659 16.34 -6.85 5.71
CA TYR A 659 17.23 -7.11 6.83
C TYR A 659 18.48 -6.24 6.72
N GLU A 660 18.99 -5.82 7.86
CA GLU A 660 20.36 -5.34 7.98
C GLU A 660 21.31 -6.53 8.15
N GLU A 661 22.60 -6.34 7.83
CA GLU A 661 23.58 -7.43 7.83
C GLU A 661 23.75 -8.06 9.22
N GLU A 662 23.61 -7.25 10.27
CA GLU A 662 23.70 -7.67 11.66
C GLU A 662 22.57 -8.61 12.08
N GLU A 663 21.42 -8.57 11.38
CA GLU A 663 20.26 -9.42 11.65
C GLU A 663 20.37 -10.80 10.98
N LEU A 664 21.25 -10.96 9.99
CA LEU A 664 21.36 -12.19 9.20
C LEU A 664 21.72 -13.44 10.03
N PRO A 665 22.63 -13.40 11.03
CA PRO A 665 22.95 -14.58 11.82
C PRO A 665 21.73 -15.16 12.55
N GLU A 666 20.87 -14.30 13.10
CA GLU A 666 19.65 -14.72 13.81
C GLU A 666 18.59 -15.24 12.83
N LEU A 667 18.42 -14.57 11.69
CA LEU A 667 17.54 -15.04 10.62
C LEU A 667 17.96 -16.44 10.14
N ILE A 668 19.25 -16.64 9.88
CA ILE A 668 19.79 -17.92 9.40
C ILE A 668 19.55 -19.03 10.42
N ASP A 669 19.71 -18.76 11.71
CA ASP A 669 19.39 -19.74 12.76
C ASP A 669 17.91 -20.12 12.78
N ALA A 670 17.01 -19.15 12.66
CA ALA A 670 15.59 -19.41 12.56
C ALA A 670 15.25 -20.26 11.33
N LEU A 671 15.86 -19.95 10.18
CA LEU A 671 15.70 -20.71 8.94
C LEU A 671 16.22 -22.15 9.07
N LEU A 672 17.42 -22.35 9.63
CA LEU A 672 17.98 -23.68 9.86
C LEU A 672 17.10 -24.50 10.81
N GLY A 673 16.62 -23.87 11.90
CA GLY A 673 15.69 -24.50 12.83
C GLY A 673 14.40 -24.96 12.15
N GLU A 674 13.82 -24.13 11.29
CA GLU A 674 12.59 -24.46 10.58
C GLU A 674 12.81 -25.53 9.49
N LEU A 675 13.89 -25.46 8.73
CA LEU A 675 14.26 -26.49 7.75
C LEU A 675 14.49 -27.85 8.44
N GLN A 676 15.09 -27.87 9.62
CA GLN A 676 15.27 -29.09 10.42
C GLN A 676 13.93 -29.59 10.99
N ARG A 677 13.07 -28.70 11.50
CA ARG A 677 11.73 -29.06 12.01
C ARG A 677 10.87 -29.73 10.93
N GLN A 678 10.98 -29.25 9.69
CA GLN A 678 10.32 -29.85 8.53
C GLN A 678 11.05 -31.08 7.95
N GLN A 679 12.17 -31.50 8.56
CA GLN A 679 13.01 -32.62 8.13
C GLN A 679 13.56 -32.45 6.70
N LEU A 680 13.80 -31.22 6.26
CA LEU A 680 14.43 -30.94 4.97
C LEU A 680 15.95 -31.07 5.04
N ILE A 681 16.51 -30.80 6.23
CA ILE A 681 17.93 -30.90 6.53
C ILE A 681 18.14 -31.72 7.81
N GLU A 682 19.36 -32.21 7.99
CA GLU A 682 19.80 -32.89 9.20
C GLU A 682 21.08 -32.26 9.73
N ALA A 683 21.15 -32.08 11.06
CA ALA A 683 22.37 -31.67 11.75
C ALA A 683 23.15 -32.90 12.25
N ARG A 684 24.42 -33.00 11.87
CA ARG A 684 25.37 -34.06 12.26
C ARG A 684 26.75 -33.41 12.46
N ASP A 685 27.67 -33.95 13.25
CA ASP A 685 29.09 -33.52 13.28
C ASP A 685 29.38 -31.98 13.26
N GLY A 686 28.51 -31.14 13.84
CA GLY A 686 28.63 -29.67 13.81
C GLY A 686 28.28 -28.96 12.48
N GLY A 687 27.75 -29.67 11.48
CA GLY A 687 27.30 -29.13 10.20
C GLY A 687 25.84 -29.45 9.86
N TYR A 688 25.44 -29.11 8.64
CA TYR A 688 24.11 -29.39 8.08
C TYR A 688 24.22 -30.10 6.73
N TRP A 689 23.39 -31.12 6.52
CA TRP A 689 23.25 -31.88 5.27
C TRP A 689 21.79 -31.90 4.82
N VAL A 690 21.59 -32.13 3.54
CA VAL A 690 20.27 -32.44 2.98
C VAL A 690 19.74 -33.73 3.59
N ASN A 691 18.46 -33.75 3.99
CA ASN A 691 17.78 -34.99 4.34
C ASN A 691 17.39 -35.75 3.04
N PRO A 692 17.92 -36.96 2.79
CA PRO A 692 17.63 -37.69 1.55
C PRO A 692 16.14 -37.97 1.32
N GLY A 693 15.35 -38.13 2.39
CA GLY A 693 13.91 -38.39 2.29
C GLY A 693 13.11 -37.18 1.79
N ASN A 694 13.66 -35.97 1.88
CA ASN A 694 12.98 -34.73 1.51
C ASN A 694 13.81 -33.84 0.57
N GLN A 695 14.84 -34.41 -0.07
CA GLN A 695 15.78 -33.70 -0.94
C GLN A 695 15.08 -32.87 -2.02
N MET A 696 14.06 -33.42 -2.69
CA MET A 696 13.35 -32.69 -3.74
C MET A 696 12.70 -31.40 -3.22
N ARG A 697 12.13 -31.41 -2.02
CA ARG A 697 11.49 -30.21 -1.44
C ARG A 697 12.50 -29.11 -1.12
N LEU A 698 13.68 -29.49 -0.61
CA LEU A 698 14.78 -28.56 -0.38
C LEU A 698 15.33 -28.03 -1.70
N LEU A 699 15.48 -28.89 -2.71
CA LEU A 699 15.96 -28.51 -4.05
C LEU A 699 15.01 -27.50 -4.71
N LEU A 700 13.69 -27.72 -4.68
CA LEU A 700 12.71 -26.76 -5.21
C LEU A 700 12.81 -25.39 -4.52
N LEU A 701 13.13 -25.37 -3.22
CA LEU A 701 13.40 -24.12 -2.52
C LEU A 701 14.72 -23.48 -3.00
N ALA A 702 15.80 -24.25 -3.11
CA ALA A 702 17.10 -23.80 -3.57
C ALA A 702 17.06 -23.21 -5.00
N GLU A 703 16.34 -23.86 -5.92
CA GLU A 703 16.25 -23.47 -7.33
C GLU A 703 15.57 -22.11 -7.54
N SER A 704 14.79 -21.64 -6.57
CA SER A 704 14.05 -20.36 -6.68
C SER A 704 14.94 -19.12 -6.85
N ILE A 705 16.20 -19.15 -6.41
CA ILE A 705 17.14 -18.01 -6.52
C ILE A 705 18.23 -18.21 -7.60
N GLN A 706 18.25 -19.37 -8.27
CA GLN A 706 19.35 -19.75 -9.16
C GLN A 706 19.53 -18.80 -10.34
N GLU A 707 18.45 -18.33 -10.96
CA GLU A 707 18.53 -17.34 -12.04
C GLU A 707 19.27 -16.05 -11.61
N THR A 708 19.11 -15.63 -10.36
CA THR A 708 19.81 -14.46 -9.80
C THR A 708 21.30 -14.77 -9.58
N LEU A 709 21.62 -15.90 -8.94
CA LEU A 709 23.02 -16.31 -8.73
C LEU A 709 23.77 -16.52 -10.05
N GLN A 710 23.09 -17.02 -11.09
CA GLN A 710 23.64 -17.19 -12.43
C GLN A 710 24.01 -15.83 -13.05
N ARG A 711 23.15 -14.81 -12.95
CA ARG A 711 23.51 -13.44 -13.40
C ARG A 711 24.73 -12.90 -12.65
N TYR A 712 24.82 -13.16 -11.35
CA TYR A 712 25.96 -12.72 -10.54
C TYR A 712 27.25 -13.38 -11.01
N ALA A 713 27.24 -14.70 -11.19
CA ALA A 713 28.39 -15.44 -11.70
C ALA A 713 28.83 -15.00 -13.10
N ILE A 714 27.89 -14.68 -14.01
CA ILE A 714 28.23 -14.15 -15.35
C ILE A 714 29.09 -12.89 -15.21
N VAL A 715 28.64 -11.91 -14.42
CA VAL A 715 29.37 -10.64 -14.26
C VAL A 715 30.68 -10.84 -13.52
N LEU A 716 30.69 -11.58 -12.42
CA LEU A 716 31.90 -11.82 -11.62
C LEU A 716 32.99 -12.52 -12.44
N THR A 717 32.64 -13.60 -13.13
CA THR A 717 33.61 -14.36 -13.94
C THR A 717 34.07 -13.55 -15.16
N ARG A 718 33.22 -12.70 -15.73
CA ARG A 718 33.61 -11.84 -16.85
C ARG A 718 34.62 -10.77 -16.42
N VAL A 719 34.40 -10.13 -15.27
CA VAL A 719 35.35 -9.16 -14.69
C VAL A 719 36.68 -9.84 -14.33
N LEU A 720 36.64 -11.04 -13.75
CA LEU A 720 37.87 -11.80 -13.45
C LEU A 720 38.65 -12.18 -14.72
N ALA A 721 37.95 -12.51 -15.81
CA ALA A 721 38.59 -12.79 -17.10
C ALA A 721 39.11 -11.53 -17.80
N GLN A 722 38.45 -10.38 -17.62
CA GLN A 722 38.82 -9.09 -18.22
C GLN A 722 38.70 -7.95 -17.17
N PRO A 723 39.74 -7.75 -16.33
CA PRO A 723 39.69 -6.81 -15.20
C PRO A 723 39.46 -5.33 -15.54
N TYR A 724 39.68 -4.91 -16.78
CA TYR A 724 39.56 -3.51 -17.20
C TYR A 724 38.42 -3.32 -18.21
N ILE A 725 37.36 -4.13 -18.10
CA ILE A 725 36.18 -4.03 -18.93
C ILE A 725 35.35 -2.79 -18.55
N GLU A 726 34.96 -2.01 -19.55
CA GLU A 726 34.07 -0.86 -19.35
C GLU A 726 32.65 -1.32 -18.97
N ALA A 727 31.96 -0.54 -18.14
CA ALA A 727 30.64 -0.93 -17.62
C ALA A 727 29.62 -1.24 -18.72
N GLU A 728 29.56 -0.44 -19.79
CA GLU A 728 28.64 -0.65 -20.92
C GLU A 728 28.95 -1.95 -21.67
N GLN A 729 30.23 -2.29 -21.83
CA GLN A 729 30.64 -3.56 -22.45
C GLN A 729 30.34 -4.75 -21.53
N LEU A 730 30.56 -4.60 -20.21
CA LEU A 730 30.25 -5.64 -19.23
C LEU A 730 28.74 -5.95 -19.20
N GLU A 731 27.88 -4.94 -19.30
CA GLU A 731 26.44 -5.13 -19.44
C GLU A 731 26.08 -5.88 -20.73
N ALA A 732 26.67 -5.48 -21.86
CA ALA A 732 26.42 -6.13 -23.15
C ALA A 732 26.89 -7.59 -23.18
N ASP A 733 28.07 -7.87 -22.63
CA ASP A 733 28.62 -9.23 -22.51
C ASP A 733 27.76 -10.08 -21.56
N GLY A 734 27.32 -9.50 -20.45
CA GLY A 734 26.43 -10.16 -19.50
C GLY A 734 25.11 -10.56 -20.13
N LEU A 735 24.49 -9.66 -20.90
CA LEU A 735 23.27 -9.92 -21.63
C LEU A 735 23.46 -11.02 -22.69
N MET A 736 24.51 -10.93 -23.50
CA MET A 736 24.84 -11.95 -24.50
C MET A 736 25.01 -13.33 -23.86
N MET A 737 25.68 -13.39 -22.71
CA MET A 737 25.89 -14.65 -22.01
C MET A 737 24.61 -15.21 -21.40
N ALA A 738 23.73 -14.34 -20.89
CA ALA A 738 22.42 -14.73 -20.42
C ALA A 738 21.56 -15.31 -21.57
N GLU A 739 21.52 -14.66 -22.74
CA GLU A 739 20.83 -15.17 -23.94
C GLU A 739 21.32 -16.56 -24.35
N ARG A 740 22.64 -16.76 -24.31
CA ARG A 740 23.27 -18.06 -24.59
C ARG A 740 22.87 -19.12 -23.57
N LEU A 741 22.89 -18.80 -22.28
CA LEU A 741 22.45 -19.72 -21.22
C LEU A 741 20.96 -20.05 -21.35
N GLY A 742 20.11 -19.07 -21.63
CA GLY A 742 18.69 -19.26 -21.88
C GLY A 742 18.43 -20.24 -23.02
N THR A 743 19.19 -20.11 -24.11
CA THR A 743 19.08 -21.02 -25.26
C THR A 743 19.57 -22.44 -24.93
N LEU A 744 20.71 -22.58 -24.25
CA LEU A 744 21.36 -23.87 -24.00
C LEU A 744 20.77 -24.68 -22.84
N HIS A 745 20.15 -24.00 -21.87
CA HIS A 745 19.64 -24.63 -20.64
C HIS A 745 18.14 -24.41 -20.42
N GLY A 746 17.45 -23.76 -21.37
CA GLY A 746 16.00 -23.59 -21.32
C GLY A 746 15.52 -22.60 -20.27
N ILE A 747 16.37 -21.63 -19.86
CA ILE A 747 15.96 -20.55 -18.97
C ILE A 747 15.05 -19.61 -19.77
N ASN A 748 13.78 -19.55 -19.39
CA ASN A 748 12.77 -18.75 -20.11
C ASN A 748 12.26 -17.56 -19.28
N ALA A 749 12.97 -17.16 -18.21
CA ALA A 749 12.56 -16.02 -17.37
C ALA A 749 12.94 -14.68 -18.02
N PRO A 750 11.98 -13.79 -18.35
CA PRO A 750 12.27 -12.52 -19.02
C PRO A 750 13.25 -11.62 -18.27
N GLU A 751 13.18 -11.60 -16.94
CA GLU A 751 14.10 -10.87 -16.08
C GLU A 751 15.56 -11.34 -16.20
N PHE A 752 15.80 -12.60 -16.59
CA PHE A 752 17.15 -13.12 -16.78
C PHE A 752 17.89 -12.38 -17.91
N PHE A 753 17.14 -11.78 -18.84
CA PHE A 753 17.63 -11.01 -19.98
C PHE A 753 17.40 -9.50 -19.83
N ASP A 754 17.04 -9.01 -18.63
CA ASP A 754 16.84 -7.57 -18.39
C ASP A 754 18.18 -6.87 -18.16
N GLN A 755 18.61 -6.05 -19.13
CA GLN A 755 19.83 -5.24 -19.05
C GLN A 755 19.89 -4.41 -17.74
N LYS A 756 18.75 -3.92 -17.24
CA LYS A 756 18.74 -3.09 -16.03
C LYS A 756 19.16 -3.85 -14.77
N LEU A 757 18.94 -5.17 -14.72
CA LEU A 757 19.41 -5.97 -13.60
C LEU A 757 20.93 -6.11 -13.61
N PHE A 758 21.56 -6.18 -14.79
CA PHE A 758 23.02 -6.09 -14.91
C PHE A 758 23.54 -4.72 -14.46
N SER A 759 22.90 -3.63 -14.90
CA SER A 759 23.26 -2.27 -14.42
C SER A 759 23.13 -2.13 -12.90
N THR A 760 22.08 -2.72 -12.32
CA THR A 760 21.83 -2.70 -10.87
C THR A 760 22.90 -3.48 -10.11
N LEU A 761 23.28 -4.66 -10.61
CA LEU A 761 24.36 -5.45 -10.03
C LEU A 761 25.70 -4.73 -10.08
N ILE A 762 26.06 -4.13 -11.22
CA ILE A 762 27.31 -3.37 -11.38
C ILE A 762 27.32 -2.16 -10.42
N HIS A 763 26.17 -1.50 -10.25
CA HIS A 763 26.02 -0.41 -9.29
C HIS A 763 26.23 -0.89 -7.84
N SER A 764 25.63 -2.03 -7.47
CA SER A 764 25.78 -2.63 -6.14
C SER A 764 27.23 -3.05 -5.87
N LEU A 765 27.90 -3.70 -6.84
CA LEU A 765 29.32 -4.02 -6.72
C LEU A 765 30.19 -2.76 -6.51
N ARG A 766 29.80 -1.61 -7.08
CA ARG A 766 30.48 -0.34 -6.84
C ARG A 766 30.16 0.24 -5.46
N SER A 767 28.90 0.19 -4.99
CA SER A 767 28.53 0.71 -3.66
C SER A 767 29.24 -0.05 -2.54
N GLU A 768 29.38 -1.37 -2.70
CA GLU A 768 30.08 -2.25 -1.76
C GLU A 768 31.63 -2.19 -1.89
N GLY A 769 32.14 -1.34 -2.81
CA GLY A 769 33.57 -1.12 -3.01
C GLY A 769 34.31 -2.28 -3.66
N TYR A 770 33.63 -3.18 -4.36
CA TYR A 770 34.31 -4.16 -5.23
C TYR A 770 34.89 -3.49 -6.48
N LEU A 771 34.22 -2.43 -6.99
CA LEU A 771 34.64 -1.62 -8.12
C LEU A 771 34.96 -0.18 -7.67
N ASP A 772 36.06 0.41 -8.15
CA ASP A 772 36.36 1.82 -7.96
C ASP A 772 35.51 2.74 -8.88
N THR A 773 35.71 4.06 -8.78
CA THR A 773 34.99 5.06 -9.59
C THR A 773 35.24 4.95 -11.10
N GLY A 774 36.34 4.29 -11.51
CA GLY A 774 36.69 4.01 -12.89
C GLY A 774 36.41 2.55 -13.30
N CYS A 775 35.56 1.83 -12.55
CA CYS A 775 35.24 0.41 -12.77
C CYS A 775 36.43 -0.55 -12.65
N LYS A 776 37.51 -0.17 -11.96
CA LYS A 776 38.62 -1.10 -11.70
C LYS A 776 38.26 -2.00 -10.51
N PRO A 777 38.37 -3.32 -10.65
CA PRO A 777 38.02 -4.27 -9.60
C PRO A 777 39.14 -4.41 -8.57
N ASP A 778 38.76 -4.53 -7.30
CA ASP A 778 39.59 -5.23 -6.32
C ASP A 778 39.52 -6.73 -6.63
N LEU A 779 40.54 -7.22 -7.34
CA LEU A 779 40.60 -8.62 -7.80
C LEU A 779 40.55 -9.63 -6.65
N GLY A 780 41.09 -9.30 -5.48
CA GLY A 780 41.06 -10.18 -4.31
C GLY A 780 39.63 -10.32 -3.78
N ARG A 781 38.94 -9.20 -3.60
CA ARG A 781 37.52 -9.20 -3.16
C ARG A 781 36.59 -9.84 -4.20
N PHE A 782 36.81 -9.56 -5.49
CA PHE A 782 36.04 -10.20 -6.57
C PHE A 782 36.23 -11.71 -6.61
N GLN A 783 37.46 -12.19 -6.45
CA GLN A 783 37.75 -13.62 -6.41
C GLN A 783 37.06 -14.29 -5.22
N ALA A 784 37.16 -13.70 -4.02
CA ALA A 784 36.48 -14.23 -2.83
C ALA A 784 34.95 -14.31 -3.01
N LEU A 785 34.33 -13.28 -3.57
CA LEU A 785 32.89 -13.29 -3.86
C LEU A 785 32.52 -14.32 -4.94
N ALA A 786 33.35 -14.47 -5.99
CA ALA A 786 33.16 -15.48 -7.01
C ALA A 786 33.28 -16.91 -6.44
N ASP A 787 34.23 -17.15 -5.54
CA ASP A 787 34.41 -18.43 -4.84
C ASP A 787 33.22 -18.77 -3.93
N ASN A 788 32.46 -17.76 -3.49
CA ASN A 788 31.23 -17.95 -2.74
C ASN A 788 30.01 -18.25 -3.63
N ILE A 789 29.94 -17.68 -4.85
CA ILE A 789 28.75 -17.76 -5.72
C ILE A 789 28.86 -18.83 -6.80
N VAL A 790 29.99 -18.90 -7.51
CA VAL A 790 30.15 -19.77 -8.69
C VAL A 790 29.97 -21.25 -8.36
N PRO A 791 30.45 -21.77 -7.20
CA PRO A 791 30.21 -23.17 -6.81
C PRO A 791 28.75 -23.51 -6.54
N LEU A 792 27.88 -22.52 -6.32
CA LEU A 792 26.46 -22.73 -6.06
C LEU A 792 25.67 -23.08 -7.32
N LEU A 793 26.26 -22.86 -8.49
CA LEU A 793 25.65 -23.15 -9.79
C LEU A 793 25.85 -24.62 -10.19
N SER A 794 24.91 -25.15 -10.97
CA SER A 794 25.07 -26.48 -11.53
C SER A 794 26.32 -26.57 -12.44
N THR A 795 26.98 -27.73 -12.44
CA THR A 795 28.19 -27.97 -13.23
C THR A 795 28.01 -27.65 -14.72
N ARG A 796 26.81 -27.90 -15.27
CA ARG A 796 26.46 -27.64 -16.66
C ARG A 796 26.42 -26.14 -16.98
N ILE A 797 25.83 -25.35 -16.08
CA ILE A 797 25.78 -23.89 -16.19
C ILE A 797 27.18 -23.30 -16.05
N ARG A 798 27.91 -23.71 -15.00
CA ARG A 798 29.27 -23.23 -14.73
C ARG A 798 30.20 -23.42 -15.92
N ARG A 799 30.24 -24.62 -16.50
CA ARG A 799 31.05 -24.91 -17.70
C ARG A 799 30.67 -24.04 -18.89
N THR A 800 29.39 -23.69 -19.03
CA THR A 800 28.94 -22.80 -20.10
C THR A 800 29.47 -21.38 -19.88
N ILE A 801 29.34 -20.86 -18.65
CA ILE A 801 29.90 -19.56 -18.22
C ILE A 801 31.41 -19.50 -18.50
N GLU A 802 32.17 -20.48 -18.02
CA GLU A 802 33.62 -20.58 -18.22
C GLU A 802 34.01 -20.66 -19.70
N ALA A 803 33.26 -21.40 -20.52
CA ALA A 803 33.52 -21.49 -21.95
C ALA A 803 33.27 -20.17 -22.68
N GLY A 804 32.29 -19.37 -22.23
CA GLY A 804 31.99 -18.05 -22.78
C GLY A 804 33.06 -16.99 -22.48
N ASN A 805 33.89 -17.22 -21.46
CA ASN A 805 34.97 -16.31 -21.08
C ASN A 805 36.31 -16.58 -21.79
N ARG A 806 36.39 -17.62 -22.63
CA ARG A 806 37.60 -17.91 -23.42
C ARG A 806 37.67 -16.96 -24.64
N PRO A 807 38.86 -16.43 -24.97
CA PRO A 807 39.04 -15.47 -26.07
C PRO A 807 38.70 -16.03 -27.45
#